data_AF-A0A1B6M748-F1
#
_entry.id   AF-A0A1B6M748-F1
#
_cell.length_a   1.000
_cell.length_b   1.000
_cell.length_c   1.000
_cell.angle_alpha   90.00
_cell.angle_beta   90.00
_cell.angle_gamma   90.00
#
_symmetry.space_group_name_H-M   'P 1'
#
loop_
_entity.id
_entity.type
_entity.pdbx_description
1 polymer ?
#
loop_
_entity_poly.entity_id
_entity_poly.type
_entity_poly.pdbx_seq_one_letter_code
_entity_poly.pdbx_strand_id
1 'polypeptide(L)'
;MAYAQSLIEYNTAMLEGSAKPNLVEKFTKVAESSNDSKVSEMWTIVSYMTQLAPQSQEDVLETRNSEAGKSKLICQARKYLENRYRQYMESVVASNLSLARRGGVPGTYSLVRSFVNLRVPGGYLGLDPAEVDGRPLWASIYYCLRCGDIAGALQCIQQAGPGLEEMCVALQELRGSPQHRLSPPLEKAINSQYKRGVRNSTDPYKRVVYCILGACDVTDEHSEIIKTADDYLWLKLCQVRDAETSTSDCLTYSLLQTLVLEEYGEQHYSAKEQPHVYFQLLFLTGQWEAAIDFLMRTDRLTVHGAHIAIVLHQLGLLATPANVKAPLLLVDPADQKPMHRINLVRLVMIYVQKFECHNIYEALHYYYCLRNVKSSEGDDMFPICVCNLLMETRAFDYVLGSLEPDGCKVPGLIDQFKGNKADREAVTERVANQAEQRGEYEIAIKLYDLIGMHEEVLRLMSTLMVQLVARVDNEPSSLRSRLSEYAQQVSARYSGVKLKASAKTAATFFCLRDLFIFFDQYAEKKYQLALDTIQRSRLVPLKMDEIEPMEKLFHGLAEEVVRIIPDVLLATMNILYTQYTKLKGENQPMNGELQDTKKGQLSFLRERAHALTTYAGKIPYRMPGDTNARLVQMEILMN
;
A
#
# COMPACT_ATOMS: atom_id res chain seq x y z
N MET A 1 -10.99 2.29 12.04
CA MET A 1 -10.47 1.51 13.19
C MET A 1 -10.82 0.03 13.10
N ALA A 2 -12.08 -0.42 13.18
CA ALA A 2 -12.41 -1.86 13.20
C ALA A 2 -11.84 -2.65 12.00
N TYR A 3 -11.96 -2.12 10.78
CA TYR A 3 -11.34 -2.73 9.61
C TYR A 3 -9.80 -2.77 9.66
N ALA A 4 -9.18 -1.69 10.12
CA ALA A 4 -7.73 -1.61 10.27
C ALA A 4 -7.23 -2.67 11.27
N GLN A 5 -7.92 -2.85 12.40
CA GLN A 5 -7.61 -3.89 13.39
C GLN A 5 -7.68 -5.29 12.77
N SER A 6 -8.72 -5.59 12.00
CA SER A 6 -8.85 -6.88 11.30
C SER A 6 -7.72 -7.09 10.28
N LEU A 7 -7.29 -6.03 9.59
CA LEU A 7 -6.18 -6.08 8.65
C LEU A 7 -4.83 -6.26 9.35
N ILE A 8 -4.63 -5.59 10.49
CA ILE A 8 -3.44 -5.75 11.34
C ILE A 8 -3.31 -7.20 11.76
N GLU A 9 -4.35 -7.77 12.36
CA GLU A 9 -4.37 -9.18 12.76
C GLU A 9 -4.11 -10.13 11.60
N TYR A 10 -4.67 -9.84 10.41
CA TYR A 10 -4.41 -10.64 9.21
C TYR A 10 -2.93 -10.58 8.79
N ASN A 11 -2.36 -9.38 8.72
CA ASN A 11 -0.96 -9.19 8.34
C ASN A 11 -0.01 -9.82 9.38
N THR A 12 -0.28 -9.66 10.68
CA THR A 12 0.51 -10.28 11.75
C THR A 12 0.46 -11.80 11.68
N ALA A 13 -0.74 -12.38 11.48
CA ALA A 13 -0.89 -13.81 11.27
C ALA A 13 -0.08 -14.32 10.06
N MET A 14 -0.01 -13.52 8.98
CA MET A 14 0.80 -13.85 7.80
C MET A 14 2.30 -13.74 8.04
N LEU A 15 2.74 -12.77 8.84
CA LEU A 15 4.14 -12.58 9.21
C LEU A 15 4.64 -13.67 10.16
N GLU A 16 3.77 -14.22 11.01
CA GLU A 16 4.08 -15.31 11.92
C GLU A 16 4.08 -16.70 11.25
N GLY A 17 3.68 -16.78 9.97
CA GLY A 17 3.57 -18.05 9.24
C GLY A 17 2.40 -18.92 9.70
N SER A 18 1.41 -18.34 10.38
CA SER A 18 0.19 -19.04 10.79
C SER A 18 -0.75 -19.30 9.61
N ALA A 19 -1.79 -20.13 9.82
CA ALA A 19 -2.77 -20.43 8.77
C ALA A 19 -3.42 -19.16 8.23
N LYS A 20 -3.46 -18.99 6.90
CA LYS A 20 -4.01 -17.80 6.22
C LYS A 20 -5.45 -17.56 6.67
N PRO A 21 -5.71 -16.52 7.49
CA PRO A 21 -7.07 -16.25 7.94
C PRO A 21 -7.93 -15.81 6.76
N ASN A 22 -9.21 -16.17 6.77
CA ASN A 22 -10.13 -15.72 5.73
C ASN A 22 -10.45 -14.23 5.92
N LEU A 23 -9.77 -13.37 5.16
CA LEU A 23 -9.93 -11.92 5.24
C LEU A 23 -11.36 -11.48 4.87
N VAL A 24 -12.01 -12.18 3.94
CA VAL A 24 -13.41 -11.92 3.55
C VAL A 24 -14.32 -12.09 4.76
N GLU A 25 -14.16 -13.18 5.50
CA GLU A 25 -14.98 -13.48 6.68
C GLU A 25 -14.74 -12.44 7.80
N LYS A 26 -13.49 -12.07 8.06
CA LYS A 26 -13.17 -11.02 9.05
C LYS A 26 -13.84 -9.69 8.70
N PHE A 27 -13.71 -9.24 7.46
CA PHE A 27 -14.31 -7.98 7.01
C PHE A 27 -15.84 -8.03 6.92
N THR A 28 -16.42 -9.19 6.65
CA THR A 28 -17.87 -9.40 6.70
C THR A 28 -18.39 -9.27 8.14
N LYS A 29 -17.71 -9.87 9.13
CA LYS A 29 -18.07 -9.71 10.56
C LYS A 29 -17.96 -8.26 11.03
N VAL A 30 -16.94 -7.54 10.57
CA VAL A 30 -16.81 -6.09 10.86
C VAL A 30 -17.98 -5.31 10.25
N ALA A 31 -18.37 -5.63 9.01
CA ALA A 31 -19.52 -5.01 8.35
C ALA A 31 -20.83 -5.27 9.11
N GLU A 32 -21.08 -6.50 9.55
CA GLU A 32 -22.27 -6.88 10.32
C GLU A 32 -22.34 -6.14 11.66
N SER A 33 -21.19 -5.91 12.31
CA SER A 33 -21.12 -5.14 13.56
C SER A 33 -21.49 -3.66 13.41
N SER A 34 -21.51 -3.13 12.18
CA SER A 34 -21.86 -1.72 11.94
C SER A 34 -23.37 -1.43 12.01
N ASN A 35 -24.23 -2.47 12.12
CA ASN A 35 -25.70 -2.37 12.12
C ASN A 35 -26.31 -1.71 10.86
N ASP A 36 -25.54 -1.58 9.76
CA ASP A 36 -26.08 -1.17 8.46
C ASP A 36 -26.42 -2.43 7.64
N SER A 37 -27.72 -2.66 7.43
CA SER A 37 -28.22 -3.82 6.70
C SER A 37 -27.79 -3.84 5.24
N LYS A 38 -27.67 -2.67 4.60
CA LYS A 38 -27.25 -2.56 3.19
C LYS A 38 -25.77 -2.88 3.03
N VAL A 39 -24.96 -2.45 3.99
CA VAL A 39 -23.53 -2.78 4.04
C VAL A 39 -23.32 -4.27 4.33
N SER A 40 -24.10 -4.84 5.25
CA SER A 40 -24.05 -6.27 5.56
C SER A 40 -24.41 -7.11 4.32
N GLU A 41 -25.41 -6.68 3.57
CA GLU A 41 -25.79 -7.31 2.30
C GLU A 41 -24.67 -7.20 1.25
N MET A 42 -24.06 -6.01 1.10
CA MET A 42 -22.93 -5.80 0.21
C MET A 42 -21.78 -6.78 0.49
N TRP A 43 -21.42 -7.00 1.76
CA TRP A 43 -20.40 -7.98 2.12
C TRP A 43 -20.84 -9.42 1.94
N THR A 44 -22.14 -9.70 2.06
CA THR A 44 -22.70 -11.01 1.70
C THR A 44 -22.49 -11.29 0.20
N ILE A 45 -22.77 -10.31 -0.67
CA ILE A 45 -22.51 -10.42 -2.12
C ILE A 45 -21.02 -10.73 -2.37
N VAL A 46 -20.12 -9.98 -1.71
CA VAL A 46 -18.67 -10.18 -1.82
C VAL A 46 -18.29 -11.60 -1.38
N SER A 47 -18.84 -12.10 -0.27
CA SER A 47 -18.59 -13.45 0.21
C SER A 47 -19.02 -14.55 -0.77
N TYR A 48 -20.17 -14.40 -1.43
CA TYR A 48 -20.61 -15.36 -2.45
C TYR A 48 -19.71 -15.31 -3.70
N MET A 49 -19.42 -14.12 -4.20
CA MET A 49 -18.68 -13.94 -5.46
C MET A 49 -17.18 -14.26 -5.33
N THR A 50 -16.62 -14.25 -4.11
CA THR A 50 -15.21 -14.60 -3.84
C THR A 50 -14.99 -16.08 -3.53
N GLN A 51 -16.04 -16.91 -3.47
CA GLN A 51 -15.94 -18.37 -3.35
C GLN A 51 -15.49 -19.03 -4.68
N LEU A 52 -14.30 -18.65 -5.13
CA LEU A 52 -13.66 -19.14 -6.35
C LEU A 52 -12.39 -19.91 -5.98
N ALA A 53 -12.03 -20.89 -6.81
CA ALA A 53 -10.78 -21.61 -6.64
C ALA A 53 -9.58 -20.63 -6.81
N PRO A 54 -8.43 -20.89 -6.15
CA PRO A 54 -7.23 -20.08 -6.32
C PRO A 54 -6.87 -19.97 -7.81
N GLN A 55 -6.67 -18.75 -8.29
CA GLN A 55 -6.24 -18.51 -9.68
C GLN A 55 -4.71 -18.65 -9.78
N SER A 56 -4.22 -19.22 -10.89
CA SER A 56 -2.81 -19.21 -11.27
C SER A 56 -2.34 -17.76 -11.51
N GLN A 57 -1.02 -17.52 -11.48
CA GLN A 57 -0.41 -16.19 -11.72
C GLN A 57 -0.55 -15.66 -13.17
N GLU A 58 -1.46 -16.22 -13.96
CA GLU A 58 -1.82 -15.70 -15.29
C GLU A 58 -2.62 -14.40 -15.15
N ASP A 59 -2.81 -13.67 -16.24
CA ASP A 59 -3.60 -12.43 -16.20
C ASP A 59 -5.02 -12.71 -15.69
N VAL A 60 -5.40 -11.98 -14.64
CA VAL A 60 -6.65 -12.18 -13.89
C VAL A 60 -7.86 -12.02 -14.81
N LEU A 61 -7.80 -11.08 -15.76
CA LEU A 61 -8.88 -10.86 -16.72
C LEU A 61 -8.99 -11.99 -17.74
N GLU A 62 -7.90 -12.58 -18.19
CA GLU A 62 -7.93 -13.76 -19.08
C GLU A 62 -8.61 -14.93 -18.39
N THR A 63 -8.24 -15.21 -17.14
CA THR A 63 -8.86 -16.27 -16.33
C THR A 63 -10.35 -16.03 -16.12
N ARG A 64 -10.75 -14.80 -15.80
CA ARG A 64 -12.17 -14.42 -15.64
C ARG A 64 -12.95 -14.48 -16.95
N ASN A 65 -12.32 -14.14 -18.07
CA ASN A 65 -12.95 -14.13 -19.39
C ASN A 65 -12.99 -15.50 -20.07
N SER A 66 -12.25 -16.49 -19.55
CA SER A 66 -12.40 -17.89 -19.94
C SER A 66 -13.83 -18.38 -19.71
N GLU A 67 -14.26 -19.37 -20.48
CA GLU A 67 -15.60 -19.98 -20.35
C GLU A 67 -15.83 -20.55 -18.93
N ALA A 68 -14.80 -21.17 -18.35
CA ALA A 68 -14.84 -21.69 -16.99
C ALA A 68 -14.94 -20.58 -15.94
N GLY A 69 -14.24 -19.46 -16.15
CA GLY A 69 -14.31 -18.26 -15.29
C GLY A 69 -15.70 -17.64 -15.30
N LYS A 70 -16.22 -17.33 -16.50
CA LYS A 70 -17.57 -16.79 -16.72
C LYS A 70 -18.63 -17.69 -16.10
N SER A 71 -18.56 -19.00 -16.34
CA SER A 71 -19.53 -19.97 -15.80
C SER A 71 -19.54 -20.00 -14.27
N LYS A 72 -18.37 -19.93 -13.62
CA LYS A 72 -18.27 -19.88 -12.16
C LYS A 72 -18.84 -18.58 -11.59
N LEU A 73 -18.53 -17.44 -12.20
CA LEU A 73 -19.07 -16.13 -11.79
C LEU A 73 -20.60 -16.10 -11.88
N ILE A 74 -21.16 -16.53 -13.02
CA ILE A 74 -22.61 -16.62 -13.23
C ILE A 74 -23.25 -17.55 -12.19
N CYS A 75 -22.63 -18.71 -11.91
CA CYS A 75 -23.14 -19.65 -10.92
C CYS A 75 -23.18 -19.04 -9.50
N GLN A 76 -22.12 -18.36 -9.06
CA GLN A 76 -22.11 -17.72 -7.74
C GLN A 76 -23.14 -16.58 -7.66
N ALA A 77 -23.27 -15.77 -8.71
CA ALA A 77 -24.24 -14.69 -8.76
C ALA A 77 -25.69 -15.22 -8.69
N ARG A 78 -26.00 -16.27 -9.46
CA ARG A 78 -27.30 -16.97 -9.41
C ARG A 78 -27.57 -17.53 -8.03
N LYS A 79 -26.60 -18.24 -7.44
CA LYS A 79 -26.72 -18.85 -6.10
C LYS A 79 -27.03 -17.79 -5.03
N TYR A 80 -26.40 -16.62 -5.10
CA TYR A 80 -26.71 -15.50 -4.21
C TYR A 80 -28.17 -15.03 -4.40
N LEU A 81 -28.56 -14.72 -5.64
CA LEU A 81 -29.90 -14.20 -5.97
C LEU A 81 -31.01 -15.20 -5.63
N GLU A 82 -30.76 -16.50 -5.83
CA GLU A 82 -31.67 -17.59 -5.51
C GLU A 82 -31.85 -17.75 -3.99
N ASN A 83 -30.75 -17.71 -3.24
CA ASN A 83 -30.80 -17.80 -1.78
C ASN A 83 -31.47 -16.57 -1.15
N ARG A 84 -31.18 -15.37 -1.66
CA ARG A 84 -31.83 -14.13 -1.23
C ARG A 84 -33.34 -14.18 -1.44
N TYR A 85 -33.80 -14.69 -2.59
CA TYR A 85 -35.23 -14.84 -2.84
C TYR A 85 -35.89 -15.89 -1.96
N ARG A 86 -35.18 -16.98 -1.64
CA ARG A 86 -35.65 -17.97 -0.67
C ARG A 86 -35.87 -17.33 0.70
N GLN A 87 -34.92 -16.55 1.21
CA GLN A 87 -35.06 -15.82 2.48
C GLN A 87 -36.22 -14.83 2.45
N TYR A 88 -36.41 -14.13 1.33
CA TYR A 88 -37.57 -13.28 1.11
C TYR A 88 -38.89 -14.07 1.22
N MET A 89 -38.99 -15.20 0.53
CA MET A 89 -40.17 -16.07 0.62
C MET A 89 -40.42 -16.57 2.04
N GLU A 90 -39.38 -16.97 2.77
CA GLU A 90 -39.48 -17.36 4.18
C GLU A 90 -40.07 -16.24 5.03
N SER A 91 -39.62 -15.00 4.84
CA SER A 91 -40.15 -13.83 5.57
C SER A 91 -41.62 -13.55 5.27
N VAL A 92 -42.04 -13.67 4.01
CA VAL A 92 -43.44 -13.43 3.60
C VAL A 92 -44.36 -14.52 4.15
N VAL A 93 -43.94 -15.78 4.08
CA VAL A 93 -44.70 -16.92 4.62
C VAL A 93 -44.78 -16.85 6.15
N ALA A 94 -43.68 -16.53 6.83
CA ALA A 94 -43.65 -16.36 8.28
C ALA A 94 -44.57 -15.23 8.75
N SER A 95 -44.71 -14.16 7.96
CA SER A 95 -45.61 -13.05 8.26
C SER A 95 -47.10 -13.39 8.03
N ASN A 96 -47.41 -14.45 7.29
CA ASN A 96 -48.77 -14.80 6.86
C ASN A 96 -49.13 -16.28 7.14
N LEU A 97 -48.68 -16.83 8.27
CA LEU A 97 -48.77 -18.27 8.58
C LEU A 97 -50.19 -18.85 8.49
N SER A 98 -51.20 -18.10 8.95
CA SER A 98 -52.61 -18.53 8.94
C SER A 98 -53.16 -18.76 7.53
N LEU A 99 -52.76 -17.92 6.57
CA LEU A 99 -53.18 -18.00 5.17
C LEU A 99 -52.27 -18.92 4.35
N ALA A 100 -50.99 -19.02 4.71
CA ALA A 100 -49.99 -19.79 3.98
C ALA A 100 -50.25 -21.31 4.02
N ARG A 101 -50.93 -21.79 5.08
CA ARG A 101 -51.19 -23.22 5.33
C ARG A 101 -49.92 -24.06 5.21
N ARG A 102 -48.82 -23.57 5.79
CA ARG A 102 -47.53 -24.25 5.81
C ARG A 102 -47.73 -25.61 6.50
N GLY A 103 -47.67 -26.69 5.72
CA GLY A 103 -47.76 -28.06 6.25
C GLY A 103 -46.57 -28.41 7.16
N GLY A 104 -46.53 -29.64 7.68
CA GLY A 104 -45.53 -30.08 8.65
C GLY A 104 -44.13 -30.45 8.10
N VAL A 105 -43.94 -30.49 6.77
CA VAL A 105 -42.66 -30.91 6.16
C VAL A 105 -41.79 -29.68 5.85
N PRO A 106 -40.60 -29.53 6.47
CA PRO A 106 -39.67 -28.46 6.13
C PRO A 106 -39.03 -28.69 4.76
N GLY A 107 -38.80 -27.62 4.00
CA GLY A 107 -38.11 -27.69 2.70
C GLY A 107 -38.48 -26.52 1.77
N THR A 108 -37.66 -26.30 0.73
CA THR A 108 -37.91 -25.26 -0.27
C THR A 108 -39.20 -25.49 -1.04
N TYR A 109 -39.48 -26.73 -1.44
CA TYR A 109 -40.73 -27.11 -2.10
C TYR A 109 -41.99 -26.77 -1.26
N SER A 110 -41.99 -27.06 0.04
CA SER A 110 -43.14 -26.72 0.91
C SER A 110 -43.27 -25.21 1.15
N LEU A 111 -42.15 -24.50 1.19
CA LEU A 111 -42.12 -23.04 1.21
C LEU A 111 -42.75 -22.45 -0.06
N VAL A 112 -42.36 -22.94 -1.24
CA VAL A 112 -42.92 -22.51 -2.54
C VAL A 112 -44.43 -22.72 -2.58
N ARG A 113 -44.91 -23.91 -2.19
CA ARG A 113 -46.36 -24.20 -2.12
C ARG A 113 -47.12 -23.21 -1.23
N SER A 114 -46.53 -22.87 -0.10
CA SER A 114 -47.11 -21.90 0.85
C SER A 114 -47.10 -20.48 0.28
N PHE A 115 -46.05 -20.10 -0.44
CA PHE A 115 -45.90 -18.78 -1.05
C PHE A 115 -46.83 -18.58 -2.26
N VAL A 116 -46.98 -19.58 -3.13
CA VAL A 116 -47.92 -19.55 -4.27
C VAL A 116 -49.34 -19.34 -3.79
N ASN A 117 -49.75 -20.03 -2.71
CA ASN A 117 -51.08 -19.84 -2.10
C ASN A 117 -51.35 -18.39 -1.68
N LEU A 118 -50.32 -17.68 -1.23
CA LEU A 118 -50.44 -16.29 -0.80
C LEU A 118 -50.45 -15.31 -1.99
N ARG A 119 -49.61 -15.58 -3.00
CA ARG A 119 -49.36 -14.66 -4.12
C ARG A 119 -50.34 -14.78 -5.28
N VAL A 120 -50.95 -15.94 -5.46
CA VAL A 120 -51.93 -16.21 -6.53
C VAL A 120 -53.24 -16.67 -5.89
N PRO A 121 -53.95 -15.80 -5.14
CA PRO A 121 -55.21 -16.18 -4.52
C PRO A 121 -56.28 -16.44 -5.59
N GLY A 122 -57.07 -17.50 -5.35
CA GLY A 122 -58.01 -18.14 -6.28
C GLY A 122 -58.72 -17.20 -7.25
N GLY A 123 -58.41 -17.39 -8.53
CA GLY A 123 -59.00 -16.64 -9.62
C GLY A 123 -58.16 -16.75 -10.89
N TYR A 124 -57.71 -17.96 -11.26
CA TYR A 124 -56.72 -18.32 -12.29
C TYR A 124 -57.02 -17.82 -13.74
N LEU A 125 -57.79 -16.74 -13.90
CA LEU A 125 -58.02 -16.04 -15.15
C LEU A 125 -56.68 -15.71 -15.82
N GLY A 126 -56.51 -16.24 -17.03
CA GLY A 126 -55.31 -16.03 -17.84
C GLY A 126 -54.16 -16.99 -17.54
N LEU A 127 -54.20 -17.78 -16.46
CA LEU A 127 -53.19 -18.81 -16.20
C LEU A 127 -53.51 -20.11 -16.96
N ASP A 128 -52.48 -20.92 -17.20
CA ASP A 128 -52.64 -22.24 -17.80
C ASP A 128 -53.46 -23.14 -16.85
N PRO A 129 -54.39 -23.97 -17.38
CA PRO A 129 -55.23 -24.83 -16.55
C PRO A 129 -54.47 -25.96 -15.85
N ALA A 130 -53.19 -26.20 -16.17
CA ALA A 130 -52.40 -27.22 -15.50
C ALA A 130 -52.17 -26.88 -14.02
N GLU A 131 -52.52 -27.82 -13.14
CA GLU A 131 -52.40 -27.66 -11.69
C GLU A 131 -51.53 -28.75 -11.05
N VAL A 132 -50.91 -28.40 -9.92
CA VAL A 132 -50.24 -29.34 -9.01
C VAL A 132 -50.72 -29.08 -7.59
N ASP A 133 -51.26 -30.11 -6.93
CA ASP A 133 -51.85 -30.01 -5.59
C ASP A 133 -52.86 -28.85 -5.44
N GLY A 134 -53.70 -28.63 -6.46
CA GLY A 134 -54.72 -27.57 -6.50
C GLY A 134 -54.16 -26.15 -6.66
N ARG A 135 -52.94 -25.99 -7.19
CA ARG A 135 -52.26 -24.72 -7.43
C ARG A 135 -51.77 -24.62 -8.87
N PRO A 136 -51.57 -23.42 -9.44
CA PRO A 136 -51.05 -23.27 -10.80
C PRO A 136 -49.66 -23.89 -10.94
N LEU A 137 -49.51 -24.76 -11.94
CA LEU A 137 -48.28 -25.51 -12.18
C LEU A 137 -47.09 -24.59 -12.48
N TRP A 138 -47.24 -23.68 -13.44
CA TRP A 138 -46.13 -22.84 -13.92
C TRP A 138 -45.64 -21.85 -12.87
N ALA A 139 -46.54 -21.31 -12.05
CA ALA A 139 -46.14 -20.49 -10.90
C ALA A 139 -45.30 -21.31 -9.90
N SER A 140 -45.71 -22.54 -9.63
CA SER A 140 -44.99 -23.44 -8.73
C SER A 140 -43.60 -23.81 -9.28
N ILE A 141 -43.50 -24.10 -10.58
CA ILE A 141 -42.21 -24.35 -11.26
C ILE A 141 -41.32 -23.11 -11.22
N TYR A 142 -41.86 -21.93 -11.59
CA TYR A 142 -41.12 -20.68 -11.59
C TYR A 142 -40.50 -20.38 -10.22
N TYR A 143 -41.28 -20.42 -9.14
CA TYR A 143 -40.76 -20.10 -7.81
C TYR A 143 -39.79 -21.16 -7.28
N CYS A 144 -39.92 -22.43 -7.69
CA CYS A 144 -38.90 -23.45 -7.41
C CYS A 144 -37.57 -23.09 -8.10
N LEU A 145 -37.60 -22.76 -9.40
CA LEU A 145 -36.41 -22.34 -10.16
C LEU A 145 -35.81 -21.05 -9.59
N ARG A 146 -36.65 -20.06 -9.24
CA ARG A 146 -36.23 -18.77 -8.66
C ARG A 146 -35.50 -18.92 -7.32
N CYS A 147 -35.77 -20.01 -6.60
CA CYS A 147 -35.10 -20.38 -5.36
C CYS A 147 -33.94 -21.38 -5.56
N GLY A 148 -33.57 -21.70 -6.79
CA GLY A 148 -32.54 -22.70 -7.12
C GLY A 148 -32.93 -24.16 -6.81
N ASP A 149 -34.22 -24.43 -6.56
CA ASP A 149 -34.72 -25.78 -6.27
C ASP A 149 -35.23 -26.48 -7.53
N ILE A 150 -34.30 -26.95 -8.37
CA ILE A 150 -34.61 -27.68 -9.60
C ILE A 150 -35.32 -29.01 -9.30
N ALA A 151 -35.00 -29.63 -8.16
CA ALA A 151 -35.64 -30.88 -7.73
C ALA A 151 -37.13 -30.66 -7.40
N GLY A 152 -37.47 -29.57 -6.70
CA GLY A 152 -38.86 -29.17 -6.47
C GLY A 152 -39.62 -28.85 -7.76
N ALA A 153 -38.97 -28.18 -8.72
CA ALA A 153 -39.56 -27.93 -10.03
C ALA A 153 -39.87 -29.23 -10.80
N LEU A 154 -38.94 -30.19 -10.74
CA LEU A 154 -39.11 -31.52 -11.34
C LEU A 154 -40.21 -32.33 -10.66
N GLN A 155 -40.36 -32.23 -9.34
CA GLN A 155 -41.45 -32.84 -8.62
C GLN A 155 -42.82 -32.25 -9.03
N CYS A 156 -42.91 -30.91 -9.19
CA CYS A 156 -44.15 -30.26 -9.66
C CYS A 156 -44.63 -30.85 -10.98
N ILE A 157 -43.73 -30.99 -11.96
CA ILE A 157 -44.11 -31.41 -13.31
C ILE A 157 -44.46 -32.90 -13.38
N GLN A 158 -43.79 -33.74 -12.60
CA GLN A 158 -44.11 -35.18 -12.50
C GLN A 158 -45.49 -35.42 -11.89
N GLN A 159 -45.96 -34.52 -11.01
CA GLN A 159 -47.27 -34.62 -10.36
C GLN A 159 -48.42 -34.04 -11.20
N ALA A 160 -48.12 -33.16 -12.18
CA ALA A 160 -49.13 -32.53 -13.03
C ALA A 160 -49.78 -33.48 -14.05
N GLY A 161 -49.16 -34.64 -14.32
CA GLY A 161 -49.70 -35.68 -15.18
C GLY A 161 -49.09 -35.73 -16.60
N PRO A 162 -49.71 -36.49 -17.52
CA PRO A 162 -49.17 -36.75 -18.87
C PRO A 162 -49.24 -35.51 -19.78
N GLY A 163 -48.35 -35.42 -20.78
CA GLY A 163 -48.29 -34.33 -21.76
C GLY A 163 -47.18 -33.29 -21.55
N LEU A 164 -46.38 -33.43 -20.50
CA LEU A 164 -45.24 -32.56 -20.18
C LEU A 164 -43.89 -33.33 -20.14
N GLU A 165 -43.79 -34.44 -20.89
CA GLU A 165 -42.63 -35.34 -20.87
C GLU A 165 -41.33 -34.66 -21.31
N GLU A 166 -41.36 -33.92 -22.42
CA GLU A 166 -40.18 -33.18 -22.91
C GLU A 166 -39.67 -32.17 -21.87
N MET A 167 -40.59 -31.56 -21.13
CA MET A 167 -40.29 -30.58 -20.10
C MET A 167 -39.76 -31.25 -18.82
N CYS A 168 -40.22 -32.46 -18.51
CA CYS A 168 -39.59 -33.32 -17.50
C CYS A 168 -38.14 -33.66 -17.87
N VAL A 169 -37.88 -34.04 -19.12
CA VAL A 169 -36.52 -34.34 -19.62
C VAL A 169 -35.62 -33.10 -19.49
N ALA A 170 -36.11 -31.92 -19.86
CA ALA A 170 -35.39 -30.66 -19.69
C ALA A 170 -34.99 -30.39 -18.23
N LEU A 171 -35.92 -30.55 -17.27
CA LEU A 171 -35.61 -30.35 -15.85
C LEU A 171 -34.67 -31.43 -15.29
N GLN A 172 -34.76 -32.67 -15.78
CA GLN A 172 -33.84 -33.75 -15.41
C GLN A 172 -32.41 -33.45 -15.85
N GLU A 173 -32.25 -32.99 -17.08
CA GLU A 173 -30.95 -32.60 -17.64
C GLU A 173 -30.39 -31.35 -16.95
N LEU A 174 -31.22 -30.34 -16.72
CA LEU A 174 -30.85 -29.14 -15.98
C LEU A 174 -30.29 -29.46 -14.59
N ARG A 175 -30.90 -30.42 -13.90
CA ARG A 175 -30.45 -30.90 -12.58
C ARG A 175 -29.11 -31.64 -12.63
N GLY A 176 -28.86 -32.38 -13.72
CA GLY A 176 -27.61 -33.11 -13.91
C GLY A 176 -26.44 -32.22 -14.36
N SER A 177 -26.73 -31.03 -14.88
CA SER A 177 -25.74 -30.10 -15.42
C SER A 177 -25.09 -29.27 -14.29
N PRO A 178 -23.75 -29.27 -14.13
CA PRO A 178 -23.06 -28.47 -13.10
C PRO A 178 -23.22 -26.96 -13.31
N GLN A 179 -23.53 -26.53 -14.55
CA GLN A 179 -23.77 -25.14 -14.91
C GLN A 179 -25.27 -24.79 -14.88
N HIS A 180 -26.13 -25.76 -14.55
CA HIS A 180 -27.59 -25.66 -14.70
C HIS A 180 -27.97 -25.11 -16.09
N ARG A 181 -27.44 -25.75 -17.14
CA ARG A 181 -27.71 -25.45 -18.56
C ARG A 181 -28.20 -26.71 -19.27
N LEU A 182 -29.09 -26.54 -20.26
CA LEU A 182 -29.50 -27.60 -21.16
C LEU A 182 -28.45 -27.80 -22.27
N SER A 183 -28.45 -28.97 -22.89
CA SER A 183 -27.70 -29.22 -24.11
C SER A 183 -28.26 -28.40 -25.28
N PRO A 184 -27.42 -28.00 -26.24
CA PRO A 184 -27.86 -27.25 -27.43
C PRO A 184 -29.07 -27.84 -28.18
N PRO A 185 -29.20 -29.17 -28.40
CA PRO A 185 -30.38 -29.71 -29.09
C PRO A 185 -31.66 -29.54 -28.29
N LEU A 186 -31.63 -29.78 -26.97
CA LEU A 186 -32.82 -29.67 -26.13
C LEU A 186 -33.23 -28.20 -25.95
N GLU A 187 -32.26 -27.31 -25.77
CA GLU A 187 -32.49 -25.87 -25.73
C GLU A 187 -33.17 -25.37 -27.01
N LYS A 188 -32.68 -25.80 -28.19
CA LYS A 188 -33.28 -25.46 -29.48
C LYS A 188 -34.71 -26.00 -29.62
N ALA A 189 -34.99 -27.19 -29.09
CA ALA A 189 -36.33 -27.76 -29.08
C ALA A 189 -37.30 -26.92 -28.22
N ILE A 190 -36.90 -26.55 -26.99
CA ILE A 190 -37.67 -25.69 -26.09
C ILE A 190 -37.90 -24.31 -26.71
N ASN A 191 -36.89 -23.69 -27.30
CA ASN A 191 -37.01 -22.40 -27.99
C ASN A 191 -37.98 -22.49 -29.19
N SER A 192 -37.95 -23.58 -29.94
CA SER A 192 -38.89 -23.82 -31.04
C SER A 192 -40.33 -24.00 -30.56
N GLN A 193 -40.55 -24.59 -29.38
CA GLN A 193 -41.89 -24.63 -28.76
C GLN A 193 -42.34 -23.24 -28.30
N TYR A 194 -41.42 -22.48 -27.70
CA TYR A 194 -41.72 -21.12 -27.25
C TYR A 194 -42.23 -20.25 -28.40
N LYS A 195 -41.49 -20.21 -29.51
CA LYS A 195 -41.84 -19.45 -30.71
C LYS A 195 -43.15 -19.90 -31.37
N ARG A 196 -43.47 -21.20 -31.35
CA ARG A 196 -44.66 -21.76 -32.01
C ARG A 196 -45.97 -21.52 -31.27
N GLY A 197 -45.95 -21.43 -29.93
CA GLY A 197 -47.21 -21.37 -29.18
C GLY A 197 -47.14 -20.75 -27.79
N VAL A 198 -46.00 -20.77 -27.10
CA VAL A 198 -45.92 -20.26 -25.73
C VAL A 198 -45.77 -18.74 -25.68
N ARG A 199 -45.13 -18.12 -26.67
CA ARG A 199 -44.90 -16.67 -26.71
C ARG A 199 -46.18 -15.84 -26.55
N ASN A 200 -47.29 -16.33 -27.10
CA ASN A 200 -48.61 -15.68 -27.03
C ASN A 200 -49.50 -16.25 -25.93
N SER A 201 -48.95 -17.07 -25.03
CA SER A 201 -49.69 -17.62 -23.88
C SER A 201 -50.06 -16.50 -22.92
N THR A 202 -51.28 -16.55 -22.40
CA THR A 202 -51.77 -15.63 -21.37
C THR A 202 -51.09 -15.86 -20.02
N ASP A 203 -50.47 -17.02 -19.79
CA ASP A 203 -49.77 -17.34 -18.54
C ASP A 203 -48.35 -16.76 -18.56
N PRO A 204 -48.06 -15.71 -17.75
CA PRO A 204 -46.73 -15.12 -17.72
C PRO A 204 -45.70 -16.05 -17.11
N TYR A 205 -46.06 -16.94 -16.18
CA TYR A 205 -45.12 -17.86 -15.55
C TYR A 205 -44.65 -18.90 -16.54
N LYS A 206 -45.58 -19.41 -17.37
CA LYS A 206 -45.25 -20.32 -18.47
C LYS A 206 -44.25 -19.69 -19.44
N ARG A 207 -44.50 -18.44 -19.87
CA ARG A 207 -43.58 -17.71 -20.76
C ARG A 207 -42.18 -17.60 -20.16
N VAL A 208 -42.07 -17.11 -18.93
CA VAL A 208 -40.77 -16.92 -18.25
C VAL A 208 -40.03 -18.24 -18.04
N VAL A 209 -40.72 -19.32 -17.65
CA VAL A 209 -40.08 -20.64 -17.46
C VAL A 209 -39.48 -21.15 -18.77
N TYR A 210 -40.20 -21.02 -19.89
CA TYR A 210 -39.65 -21.37 -21.20
C TYR A 210 -38.45 -20.49 -21.58
N CYS A 211 -38.50 -19.18 -21.29
CA CYS A 211 -37.37 -18.27 -21.55
C CYS A 211 -36.13 -18.59 -20.70
N ILE A 212 -36.29 -19.03 -19.45
CA ILE A 212 -35.18 -19.45 -18.58
C ILE A 212 -34.50 -20.70 -19.15
N LEU A 213 -35.28 -21.69 -19.56
CA LEU A 213 -34.77 -22.98 -20.01
C LEU A 213 -34.22 -22.93 -21.43
N GLY A 214 -34.94 -22.26 -22.32
CA GLY A 214 -34.60 -22.12 -23.73
C GLY A 214 -33.64 -20.96 -24.03
N ALA A 215 -33.27 -20.15 -23.03
CA ALA A 215 -32.50 -18.90 -23.17
C ALA A 215 -32.95 -18.05 -24.38
N CYS A 216 -34.26 -17.85 -24.50
CA CYS A 216 -34.88 -17.16 -25.63
C CYS A 216 -35.61 -15.88 -25.20
N ASP A 217 -35.98 -15.08 -26.20
CA ASP A 217 -36.71 -13.79 -26.05
C ASP A 217 -36.03 -12.84 -25.06
N VAL A 218 -34.71 -12.68 -25.19
CA VAL A 218 -33.88 -11.85 -24.31
C VAL A 218 -34.37 -10.40 -24.25
N THR A 219 -35.06 -9.91 -25.29
CA THR A 219 -35.61 -8.55 -25.33
C THR A 219 -36.87 -8.38 -24.49
N ASP A 220 -37.58 -9.45 -24.14
CA ASP A 220 -38.73 -9.35 -23.25
C ASP A 220 -38.25 -9.13 -21.80
N GLU A 221 -38.86 -8.15 -21.13
CA GLU A 221 -38.59 -7.84 -19.73
C GLU A 221 -39.47 -8.66 -18.78
N HIS A 222 -40.57 -9.25 -19.28
CA HIS A 222 -41.55 -10.00 -18.49
C HIS A 222 -42.05 -9.23 -17.26
N SER A 223 -42.40 -7.95 -17.44
CA SER A 223 -42.73 -6.99 -16.37
C SER A 223 -43.90 -7.40 -15.46
N GLU A 224 -44.72 -8.37 -15.88
CA GLU A 224 -45.80 -8.97 -15.07
C GLU A 224 -45.26 -9.72 -13.84
N ILE A 225 -44.08 -10.34 -13.98
CA ILE A 225 -43.44 -11.17 -12.94
C ILE A 225 -42.14 -10.53 -12.44
N ILE A 226 -41.33 -10.00 -13.36
CA ILE A 226 -40.03 -9.41 -13.06
C ILE A 226 -40.24 -7.98 -12.59
N LYS A 227 -40.21 -7.78 -11.26
CA LYS A 227 -40.55 -6.49 -10.64
C LYS A 227 -39.37 -5.78 -9.98
N THR A 228 -38.27 -6.49 -9.76
CA THR A 228 -37.10 -5.97 -9.04
C THR A 228 -35.83 -6.10 -9.88
N ALA A 229 -34.82 -5.29 -9.56
CA ALA A 229 -33.49 -5.41 -10.19
C ALA A 229 -32.88 -6.80 -9.97
N ASP A 230 -33.12 -7.42 -8.81
CA ASP A 230 -32.69 -8.78 -8.48
C ASP A 230 -33.31 -9.82 -9.41
N ASP A 231 -34.62 -9.72 -9.65
CA ASP A 231 -35.35 -10.62 -10.53
C ASP A 231 -34.91 -10.46 -11.99
N TYR A 232 -34.70 -9.21 -12.42
CA TYR A 232 -34.20 -8.89 -13.74
C TYR A 232 -32.82 -9.51 -13.95
N LEU A 233 -31.88 -9.26 -13.02
CA LEU A 233 -30.52 -9.76 -13.16
C LEU A 233 -30.48 -11.29 -13.11
N TRP A 234 -31.25 -11.92 -12.22
CA TRP A 234 -31.33 -13.39 -12.14
C TRP A 234 -31.82 -13.99 -13.46
N LEU A 235 -32.87 -13.42 -14.06
CA LEU A 235 -33.38 -13.87 -15.36
C LEU A 235 -32.31 -13.73 -16.45
N LYS A 236 -31.68 -12.55 -16.57
CA LYS A 236 -30.64 -12.33 -17.58
C LYS A 236 -29.47 -13.28 -17.41
N LEU A 237 -29.01 -13.52 -16.18
CA LEU A 237 -27.95 -14.50 -15.89
C LEU A 237 -28.33 -15.94 -16.28
N CYS A 238 -29.61 -16.33 -16.20
CA CYS A 238 -30.08 -17.64 -16.69
C CYS A 238 -30.07 -17.72 -18.23
N GLN A 239 -30.27 -16.59 -18.91
CA GLN A 239 -30.31 -16.49 -20.37
C GLN A 239 -28.93 -16.34 -21.03
N VAL A 240 -27.85 -16.13 -20.25
CA VAL A 240 -26.50 -15.97 -20.81
C VAL A 240 -26.04 -17.24 -21.53
N ARG A 241 -25.55 -17.09 -22.77
CA ARG A 241 -24.95 -18.15 -23.61
C ARG A 241 -23.67 -17.66 -24.29
N ASP A 242 -22.85 -18.60 -24.75
CA ASP A 242 -21.58 -18.32 -25.40
C ASP A 242 -21.77 -18.11 -26.91
N ALA A 243 -21.09 -17.11 -27.47
CA ALA A 243 -21.33 -16.62 -28.84
C ALA A 243 -21.18 -17.71 -29.92
N GLU A 244 -20.28 -18.68 -29.72
CA GLU A 244 -19.99 -19.74 -30.68
C GLU A 244 -21.11 -20.77 -30.83
N THR A 245 -22.00 -20.87 -29.83
CA THR A 245 -23.04 -21.92 -29.77
C THR A 245 -24.41 -21.49 -30.30
N SER A 246 -24.59 -20.21 -30.69
CA SER A 246 -25.91 -19.61 -30.79
C SER A 246 -26.22 -18.87 -32.10
N THR A 247 -27.48 -18.97 -32.54
CA THR A 247 -28.06 -18.27 -33.70
C THR A 247 -28.53 -16.87 -33.32
N SER A 248 -27.98 -15.82 -33.95
CA SER A 248 -28.35 -14.37 -34.04
C SER A 248 -28.96 -13.57 -32.87
N ASP A 249 -29.68 -14.16 -31.90
CA ASP A 249 -30.40 -13.47 -30.81
C ASP A 249 -29.96 -14.00 -29.43
N CYS A 250 -28.66 -13.91 -29.12
CA CYS A 250 -28.07 -14.47 -27.91
C CYS A 250 -27.57 -13.38 -26.95
N LEU A 251 -27.85 -13.53 -25.66
CA LEU A 251 -27.25 -12.71 -24.60
C LEU A 251 -25.89 -13.29 -24.22
N THR A 252 -24.80 -12.64 -24.60
CA THR A 252 -23.47 -13.01 -24.09
C THR A 252 -23.21 -12.36 -22.72
N TYR A 253 -22.29 -12.93 -21.95
CA TYR A 253 -21.92 -12.37 -20.64
C TYR A 253 -21.34 -10.95 -20.78
N SER A 254 -20.49 -10.73 -21.80
CA SER A 254 -19.92 -9.41 -22.09
C SER A 254 -21.00 -8.41 -22.50
N LEU A 255 -22.00 -8.84 -23.29
CA LEU A 255 -23.13 -7.98 -23.65
C LEU A 255 -23.94 -7.58 -22.40
N LEU A 256 -24.22 -8.52 -21.50
CA LEU A 256 -24.89 -8.21 -20.22
C LEU A 256 -24.07 -7.22 -19.37
N GLN A 257 -22.75 -7.40 -19.31
CA GLN A 257 -21.86 -6.47 -18.61
C GLN A 257 -21.93 -5.07 -19.21
N THR A 258 -21.85 -4.96 -20.54
CA THR A 258 -21.95 -3.69 -21.28
C THR A 258 -23.30 -3.02 -21.07
N LEU A 259 -24.40 -3.79 -21.10
CA LEU A 259 -25.74 -3.25 -20.82
C LEU A 259 -25.81 -2.60 -19.42
N VAL A 260 -25.28 -3.28 -18.39
CA VAL A 260 -25.31 -2.77 -17.01
C VAL A 260 -24.42 -1.56 -16.81
N LEU A 261 -23.22 -1.56 -17.40
CA LEU A 261 -22.21 -0.53 -17.16
C LEU A 261 -22.34 0.69 -18.07
N GLU A 262 -22.53 0.48 -19.37
CA GLU A 262 -22.49 1.53 -20.38
C GLU A 262 -23.89 2.01 -20.78
N GLU A 263 -24.82 1.10 -21.09
CA GLU A 263 -26.14 1.46 -21.63
C GLU A 263 -27.12 1.94 -20.55
N TYR A 264 -27.26 1.19 -19.46
CA TYR A 264 -28.06 1.60 -18.31
C TYR A 264 -27.28 2.60 -17.44
N GLY A 265 -26.08 2.21 -17.00
CA GLY A 265 -25.18 3.06 -16.25
C GLY A 265 -25.77 3.65 -14.95
N GLU A 266 -25.06 4.61 -14.37
CA GLU A 266 -25.42 5.18 -13.06
C GLU A 266 -26.75 5.96 -13.04
N GLN A 267 -27.12 6.58 -14.17
CA GLN A 267 -28.31 7.42 -14.26
C GLN A 267 -29.58 6.58 -14.22
N HIS A 268 -29.63 5.49 -14.99
CA HIS A 268 -30.78 4.59 -15.03
C HIS A 268 -31.09 4.00 -13.64
N TYR A 269 -30.06 3.64 -12.89
CA TYR A 269 -30.21 3.04 -11.55
C TYR A 269 -30.32 4.05 -10.42
N SER A 270 -30.38 5.36 -10.72
CA SER A 270 -30.39 6.42 -9.70
C SER A 270 -29.29 6.20 -8.65
N ALA A 271 -28.08 5.88 -9.11
CA ALA A 271 -27.01 5.32 -8.28
C ALA A 271 -26.60 6.22 -7.10
N LYS A 272 -26.82 7.55 -7.21
CA LYS A 272 -26.62 8.51 -6.11
C LYS A 272 -27.59 8.28 -4.94
N GLU A 273 -28.84 7.93 -5.23
CA GLU A 273 -29.88 7.68 -4.24
C GLU A 273 -29.84 6.23 -3.74
N GLN A 274 -29.51 5.29 -4.62
CA GLN A 274 -29.48 3.86 -4.34
C GLN A 274 -28.13 3.20 -4.67
N PRO A 275 -27.03 3.61 -4.00
CA PRO A 275 -25.69 3.13 -4.37
C PRO A 275 -25.52 1.63 -4.21
N HIS A 276 -26.14 1.03 -3.20
CA HIS A 276 -26.18 -0.41 -2.97
C HIS A 276 -26.73 -1.23 -4.16
N VAL A 277 -27.78 -0.74 -4.84
CA VAL A 277 -28.39 -1.45 -5.98
C VAL A 277 -27.42 -1.47 -7.17
N TYR A 278 -26.82 -0.32 -7.48
CA TYR A 278 -25.87 -0.24 -8.58
C TYR A 278 -24.59 -1.06 -8.31
N PHE A 279 -24.06 -0.98 -7.08
CA PHE A 279 -22.96 -1.86 -6.64
C PHE A 279 -23.32 -3.34 -6.85
N GLN A 280 -24.50 -3.76 -6.39
CA GLN A 280 -24.93 -5.16 -6.48
C GLN A 280 -24.95 -5.63 -7.94
N LEU A 281 -25.50 -4.83 -8.85
CA LEU A 281 -25.55 -5.16 -10.27
C LEU A 281 -24.15 -5.30 -10.88
N LEU A 282 -23.25 -4.35 -10.62
CA LEU A 282 -21.86 -4.43 -11.10
C LEU A 282 -21.12 -5.63 -10.51
N PHE A 283 -21.26 -5.88 -9.21
CA PHE A 283 -20.49 -6.92 -8.53
C PHE A 283 -20.97 -8.34 -8.90
N LEU A 284 -22.28 -8.55 -9.01
CA LEU A 284 -22.88 -9.82 -9.43
C LEU A 284 -22.65 -10.11 -10.93
N THR A 285 -22.44 -9.08 -11.76
CA THR A 285 -22.00 -9.24 -13.16
C THR A 285 -20.48 -9.31 -13.30
N GLY A 286 -19.72 -9.42 -12.20
CA GLY A 286 -18.28 -9.60 -12.23
C GLY A 286 -17.49 -8.37 -12.71
N GLN A 287 -18.08 -7.18 -12.66
CA GLN A 287 -17.46 -5.90 -13.04
C GLN A 287 -16.85 -5.23 -11.79
N TRP A 288 -15.97 -5.96 -11.11
CA TRP A 288 -15.50 -5.61 -9.77
C TRP A 288 -14.71 -4.30 -9.72
N GLU A 289 -13.89 -4.04 -10.72
CA GLU A 289 -13.07 -2.84 -10.82
C GLU A 289 -13.94 -1.58 -10.93
N ALA A 290 -14.98 -1.61 -11.77
CA ALA A 290 -15.96 -0.54 -11.89
C ALA A 290 -16.79 -0.38 -10.60
N ALA A 291 -17.18 -1.49 -9.96
CA ALA A 291 -17.91 -1.46 -8.70
C ALA A 291 -17.09 -0.80 -7.59
N ILE A 292 -15.80 -1.10 -7.49
CA ILE A 292 -14.91 -0.51 -6.49
C ILE A 292 -14.70 0.98 -6.76
N ASP A 293 -14.46 1.39 -8.01
CA ASP A 293 -14.36 2.82 -8.36
C ASP A 293 -15.62 3.59 -7.93
N PHE A 294 -16.80 3.05 -8.21
CA PHE A 294 -18.08 3.62 -7.79
C PHE A 294 -18.17 3.79 -6.27
N LEU A 295 -17.76 2.78 -5.48
CA LEU A 295 -17.73 2.88 -4.02
C LEU A 295 -16.72 3.91 -3.53
N MET A 296 -15.55 4.01 -4.17
CA MET A 296 -14.51 4.97 -3.79
C MET A 296 -14.97 6.42 -3.96
N ARG A 297 -15.84 6.70 -4.94
CA ARG A 297 -16.46 8.02 -5.17
C ARG A 297 -17.53 8.41 -4.15
N THR A 298 -18.00 7.48 -3.33
CA THR A 298 -19.06 7.72 -2.33
C THR A 298 -18.45 7.73 -0.93
N ASP A 299 -18.36 8.90 -0.28
CA ASP A 299 -17.63 9.07 0.99
C ASP A 299 -17.95 8.04 2.08
N ARG A 300 -19.24 7.71 2.27
CA ARG A 300 -19.69 6.73 3.26
C ARG A 300 -19.24 5.30 2.93
N LEU A 301 -19.10 4.99 1.64
CA LEU A 301 -18.79 3.65 1.15
C LEU A 301 -17.31 3.48 0.75
N THR A 302 -16.53 4.56 0.71
CA THR A 302 -15.08 4.51 0.40
C THR A 302 -14.35 3.51 1.30
N VAL A 303 -14.74 3.41 2.57
CA VAL A 303 -14.16 2.44 3.50
C VAL A 303 -14.36 1.01 2.98
N HIS A 304 -15.55 0.66 2.50
CA HIS A 304 -15.82 -0.68 1.99
C HIS A 304 -15.16 -0.92 0.63
N GLY A 305 -15.17 0.07 -0.27
CA GLY A 305 -14.46 0.00 -1.55
C GLY A 305 -12.98 -0.36 -1.38
N ALA A 306 -12.28 0.29 -0.44
CA ALA A 306 -10.89 0.00 -0.17
C ALA A 306 -10.64 -1.41 0.38
N HIS A 307 -11.46 -1.86 1.33
CA HIS A 307 -11.31 -3.20 1.91
C HIS A 307 -11.69 -4.32 0.94
N ILE A 308 -12.71 -4.10 0.09
CA ILE A 308 -13.06 -5.03 -0.99
C ILE A 308 -11.91 -5.14 -1.99
N ALA A 309 -11.31 -4.03 -2.40
CA ALA A 309 -10.14 -4.05 -3.29
C ALA A 309 -8.96 -4.84 -2.70
N ILE A 310 -8.64 -4.62 -1.41
CA ILE A 310 -7.59 -5.36 -0.70
C ILE A 310 -7.90 -6.86 -0.66
N VAL A 311 -9.15 -7.23 -0.35
CA VAL A 311 -9.59 -8.63 -0.34
C VAL A 311 -9.42 -9.28 -1.71
N LEU A 312 -9.92 -8.65 -2.78
CA LEU A 312 -9.81 -9.19 -4.13
C LEU A 312 -8.33 -9.31 -4.55
N HIS A 313 -7.49 -8.34 -4.20
CA HIS A 313 -6.05 -8.43 -4.47
C HIS A 313 -5.38 -9.60 -3.73
N GLN A 314 -5.67 -9.81 -2.44
CA GLN A 314 -5.11 -10.91 -1.65
C GLN A 314 -5.59 -12.31 -2.09
N LEU A 315 -6.72 -12.36 -2.83
CA LEU A 315 -7.26 -13.57 -3.45
C LEU A 315 -6.78 -13.75 -4.90
N GLY A 316 -6.04 -12.80 -5.47
CA GLY A 316 -5.63 -12.83 -6.89
C GLY A 316 -6.78 -12.61 -7.86
N LEU A 317 -7.85 -11.94 -7.43
CA LEU A 317 -9.09 -11.74 -8.18
C LEU A 317 -9.23 -10.33 -8.78
N LEU A 318 -8.38 -9.39 -8.35
CA LEU A 318 -8.41 -8.00 -8.78
C LEU A 318 -7.52 -7.77 -10.00
N ALA A 319 -8.08 -7.19 -11.07
CA ALA A 319 -7.31 -6.78 -12.23
C ALA A 319 -6.62 -5.43 -11.97
N THR A 320 -5.29 -5.43 -11.93
CA THR A 320 -4.47 -4.23 -11.74
C THR A 320 -3.77 -3.82 -13.04
N PRO A 321 -3.60 -2.52 -13.32
CA PRO A 321 -2.81 -2.08 -14.47
C PRO A 321 -1.33 -2.41 -14.27
N ALA A 322 -0.62 -2.64 -15.38
CA ALA A 322 0.84 -2.87 -15.34
C ALA A 322 1.61 -1.63 -14.87
N ASN A 323 1.07 -0.43 -15.15
CA ASN A 323 1.69 0.83 -14.77
C ASN A 323 1.06 1.40 -13.49
N VAL A 324 1.85 1.52 -12.42
CA VAL A 324 1.43 2.12 -11.14
C VAL A 324 1.07 3.60 -11.23
N LYS A 325 1.48 4.30 -12.29
CA LYS A 325 1.12 5.72 -12.56
C LYS A 325 -0.21 5.88 -13.31
N ALA A 326 -0.89 4.78 -13.66
CA ALA A 326 -2.20 4.82 -14.30
C ALA A 326 -3.25 5.56 -13.43
N PRO A 327 -4.34 6.08 -14.04
CA PRO A 327 -5.50 6.59 -13.30
C PRO A 327 -6.09 5.52 -12.37
N LEU A 328 -6.99 5.93 -11.47
CA LEU A 328 -7.64 5.01 -10.52
C LEU A 328 -8.33 3.85 -11.24
N LEU A 329 -9.11 4.16 -12.28
CA LEU A 329 -9.75 3.20 -13.17
C LEU A 329 -9.16 3.35 -14.57
N LEU A 330 -8.75 2.25 -15.18
CA LEU A 330 -8.17 2.19 -16.51
C LEU A 330 -9.01 1.28 -17.41
N VAL A 331 -9.32 1.76 -18.61
CA VAL A 331 -9.82 0.95 -19.71
C VAL A 331 -8.65 0.64 -20.62
N ASP A 332 -8.13 -0.58 -20.57
CA ASP A 332 -7.02 -0.99 -21.44
C ASP A 332 -7.57 -1.40 -22.81
N PRO A 333 -7.11 -0.82 -23.92
CA PRO A 333 -7.53 -1.23 -25.26
C PRO A 333 -7.26 -2.71 -25.59
N ALA A 334 -6.33 -3.36 -24.89
CA ALA A 334 -6.05 -4.80 -25.05
C ALA A 334 -7.10 -5.69 -24.38
N ASP A 335 -7.84 -5.17 -23.39
CA ASP A 335 -8.85 -5.94 -22.66
C ASP A 335 -10.16 -6.06 -23.45
N GLN A 336 -10.86 -7.18 -23.29
CA GLN A 336 -12.18 -7.36 -23.88
C GLN A 336 -13.18 -6.37 -23.23
N LYS A 337 -13.90 -5.60 -24.05
CA LYS A 337 -14.96 -4.71 -23.54
C LYS A 337 -16.04 -5.50 -22.77
N PRO A 338 -16.57 -4.98 -21.65
CA PRO A 338 -16.30 -3.67 -21.03
C PRO A 338 -15.35 -3.76 -19.82
N MET A 339 -14.33 -4.63 -19.86
CA MET A 339 -13.47 -4.87 -18.71
C MET A 339 -12.60 -3.65 -18.39
N HIS A 340 -12.44 -3.40 -17.09
CA HIS A 340 -11.61 -2.34 -16.55
C HIS A 340 -10.55 -2.93 -15.62
N ARG A 341 -9.45 -2.20 -15.43
CA ARG A 341 -8.43 -2.45 -14.41
C ARG A 341 -8.43 -1.34 -13.38
N ILE A 342 -8.18 -1.67 -12.11
CA ILE A 342 -8.13 -0.68 -11.03
C ILE A 342 -6.73 -0.55 -10.44
N ASN A 343 -6.24 0.68 -10.29
CA ASN A 343 -4.95 0.97 -9.70
C ASN A 343 -5.02 0.87 -8.17
N LEU A 344 -4.69 -0.33 -7.65
CA LEU A 344 -4.69 -0.62 -6.21
C LEU A 344 -3.76 0.31 -5.42
N VAL A 345 -2.58 0.65 -5.97
CA VAL A 345 -1.61 1.53 -5.30
C VAL A 345 -2.25 2.89 -5.05
N ARG A 346 -2.82 3.50 -6.10
CA ARG A 346 -3.47 4.80 -6.01
C ARG A 346 -4.69 4.75 -5.10
N LEU A 347 -5.46 3.66 -5.15
CA LEU A 347 -6.61 3.43 -4.27
C LEU A 347 -6.19 3.44 -2.80
N VAL A 348 -5.17 2.66 -2.44
CA VAL A 348 -4.68 2.54 -1.07
C VAL A 348 -4.14 3.89 -0.59
N MET A 349 -3.37 4.61 -1.43
CA MET A 349 -2.88 5.95 -1.09
C MET A 349 -4.02 6.93 -0.80
N ILE A 350 -5.04 7.02 -1.67
CA ILE A 350 -6.20 7.91 -1.46
C ILE A 350 -6.92 7.57 -0.15
N TYR A 351 -7.04 6.28 0.17
CA TYR A 351 -7.71 5.84 1.39
C TYR A 351 -6.88 6.15 2.65
N VAL A 352 -5.58 5.87 2.63
CA VAL A 352 -4.65 6.06 3.76
C VAL A 352 -4.37 7.53 4.05
N GLN A 353 -4.35 8.39 3.03
CA GLN A 353 -4.17 9.84 3.16
C GLN A 353 -5.16 10.50 4.16
N LYS A 354 -6.33 9.88 4.38
CA LYS A 354 -7.33 10.37 5.33
C LYS A 354 -6.88 10.31 6.80
N PHE A 355 -5.90 9.46 7.14
CA PHE A 355 -5.49 9.23 8.53
C PHE A 355 -3.99 9.06 8.76
N GLU A 356 -3.16 9.04 7.71
CA GLU A 356 -1.74 8.68 7.81
C GLU A 356 -0.91 9.59 8.73
N CYS A 357 -1.29 10.86 8.87
CA CYS A 357 -0.62 11.79 9.80
C CYS A 357 -0.90 11.48 11.29
N HIS A 358 -2.00 10.81 11.60
CA HIS A 358 -2.45 10.56 12.99
C HIS A 358 -2.26 9.10 13.40
N ASN A 359 -2.40 8.17 12.45
CA ASN A 359 -2.45 6.72 12.67
C ASN A 359 -1.42 6.04 11.76
N ILE A 360 -0.14 6.28 12.06
CA ILE A 360 1.00 5.79 11.28
C ILE A 360 1.06 4.25 11.32
N TYR A 361 0.78 3.65 12.47
CA TYR A 361 0.79 2.19 12.64
C TYR A 361 -0.16 1.50 11.67
N GLU A 362 -1.41 1.94 11.63
CA GLU A 362 -2.44 1.44 10.73
C GLU A 362 -2.02 1.67 9.27
N ALA A 363 -1.53 2.87 8.93
CA ALA A 363 -1.10 3.22 7.58
C ALA A 363 -0.03 2.25 7.04
N LEU A 364 0.94 1.85 7.87
CA LEU A 364 1.95 0.87 7.50
C LEU A 364 1.34 -0.49 7.11
N HIS A 365 0.31 -0.96 7.82
CA HIS A 365 -0.36 -2.23 7.48
C HIS A 365 -1.13 -2.15 6.16
N TYR A 366 -1.68 -0.99 5.80
CA TYR A 366 -2.30 -0.78 4.49
C TYR A 366 -1.24 -0.74 3.38
N TYR A 367 -0.13 -0.03 3.58
CA TYR A 367 0.98 -0.03 2.61
C TYR A 367 1.60 -1.41 2.46
N TYR A 368 1.63 -2.23 3.52
CA TYR A 368 2.10 -3.61 3.46
C TYR A 368 1.22 -4.52 2.57
N CYS A 369 -0.03 -4.14 2.27
CA CYS A 369 -0.83 -4.82 1.26
C CYS A 369 -0.29 -4.65 -0.16
N LEU A 370 0.56 -3.65 -0.41
CA LEU A 370 1.20 -3.37 -1.70
C LEU A 370 2.57 -4.05 -1.84
N ARG A 371 2.94 -4.93 -0.91
CA ARG A 371 4.15 -5.77 -1.05
C ARG A 371 4.06 -6.62 -2.32
N ASN A 372 5.17 -6.76 -3.05
CA ASN A 372 5.25 -7.42 -4.36
C ASN A 372 4.58 -6.68 -5.52
N VAL A 373 3.92 -5.55 -5.31
CA VAL A 373 3.50 -4.68 -6.41
C VAL A 373 4.71 -3.87 -6.83
N LYS A 374 5.18 -4.09 -8.07
CA LYS A 374 6.36 -3.42 -8.61
C LYS A 374 5.99 -2.12 -9.31
N SER A 375 6.86 -1.13 -9.18
CA SER A 375 6.82 0.10 -9.96
C SER A 375 7.28 -0.17 -11.40
N SER A 376 7.12 0.83 -12.28
CA SER A 376 7.66 0.77 -13.65
C SER A 376 9.19 0.57 -13.70
N GLU A 377 9.88 0.87 -12.60
CA GLU A 377 11.34 0.75 -12.45
C GLU A 377 11.74 -0.58 -11.77
N GLY A 378 10.77 -1.43 -11.38
CA GLY A 378 11.01 -2.72 -10.74
C GLY A 378 11.09 -2.67 -9.20
N ASP A 379 10.94 -1.49 -8.61
CA ASP A 379 10.94 -1.30 -7.16
C ASP A 379 9.62 -1.70 -6.51
N ASP A 380 9.64 -2.27 -5.31
CA ASP A 380 8.41 -2.52 -4.55
C ASP A 380 7.73 -1.21 -4.11
N MET A 381 6.41 -1.17 -4.23
CA MET A 381 5.62 -0.01 -3.84
C MET A 381 5.57 0.20 -2.32
N PHE A 382 5.72 -0.86 -1.51
CA PHE A 382 5.72 -0.75 -0.05
C PHE A 382 6.84 0.19 0.46
N PRO A 383 8.14 -0.02 0.14
CA PRO A 383 9.21 0.93 0.49
C PRO A 383 8.97 2.36 -0.02
N ILE A 384 8.42 2.52 -1.21
CA ILE A 384 8.14 3.85 -1.80
C ILE A 384 7.07 4.59 -0.97
N CYS A 385 5.95 3.92 -0.66
CA CYS A 385 4.87 4.52 0.12
C CYS A 385 5.31 4.85 1.55
N VAL A 386 6.07 3.96 2.20
CA VAL A 386 6.62 4.21 3.54
C VAL A 386 7.62 5.37 3.51
N CYS A 387 8.47 5.47 2.47
CA CYS A 387 9.38 6.59 2.32
C CYS A 387 8.63 7.92 2.25
N ASN A 388 7.62 8.02 1.39
CA ASN A 388 6.80 9.24 1.27
C ASN A 388 6.12 9.60 2.61
N LEU A 389 5.55 8.61 3.31
CA LEU A 389 4.93 8.80 4.62
C LEU A 389 5.91 9.39 5.64
N LEU A 390 7.13 8.87 5.72
CA LEU A 390 8.14 9.34 6.68
C LEU A 390 8.68 10.72 6.32
N MET A 391 8.83 11.00 5.04
CA MET A 391 9.24 12.32 4.58
C MET A 391 8.21 13.42 4.89
N GLU A 392 6.92 13.06 5.00
CA GLU A 392 5.84 13.98 5.39
C GLU A 392 5.65 14.06 6.91
N THR A 393 5.57 12.92 7.60
CA THR A 393 5.27 12.86 9.04
C THR A 393 6.47 13.12 9.94
N ARG A 394 7.69 12.96 9.42
CA ARG A 394 8.96 13.05 10.16
C ARG A 394 9.10 12.07 11.33
N ALA A 395 8.26 11.03 11.39
CA ALA A 395 8.25 10.04 12.46
C ALA A 395 9.31 8.93 12.26
N PHE A 396 10.57 9.32 11.98
CA PHE A 396 11.65 8.40 11.63
C PHE A 396 11.95 7.41 12.77
N ASP A 397 12.19 7.90 13.98
CA ASP A 397 12.56 7.07 15.13
C ASP A 397 11.45 6.10 15.53
N TYR A 398 10.18 6.53 15.39
CA TYR A 398 9.01 5.72 15.70
C TYR A 398 8.84 4.55 14.72
N VAL A 399 9.08 4.78 13.43
CA VAL A 399 8.84 3.77 12.39
C VAL A 399 10.07 2.93 12.10
N LEU A 400 11.24 3.53 11.93
CA LEU A 400 12.47 2.82 11.54
C LEU A 400 13.25 2.29 12.75
N GLY A 401 13.04 2.92 13.91
CA GLY A 401 13.79 2.67 15.13
C GLY A 401 14.90 3.71 15.33
N SER A 402 15.61 3.60 16.44
CA SER A 402 16.75 4.46 16.78
C SER A 402 17.92 3.62 17.29
N LEU A 403 19.12 4.19 17.25
CA LEU A 403 20.31 3.57 17.85
C LEU A 403 20.58 4.20 19.21
N GLU A 404 20.75 3.35 20.22
CA GLU A 404 21.25 3.77 21.52
C GLU A 404 22.75 4.08 21.46
N PRO A 405 23.30 4.82 22.44
CA PRO A 405 24.72 5.17 22.48
C PRO A 405 25.67 3.96 22.51
N ASP A 406 25.18 2.80 22.96
CA ASP A 406 25.91 1.53 22.98
C ASP A 406 25.93 0.81 21.62
N GLY A 407 25.17 1.31 20.64
CA GLY A 407 25.02 0.73 19.31
C GLY A 407 23.89 -0.29 19.20
N CYS A 408 23.12 -0.53 20.25
CA CYS A 408 21.93 -1.38 20.18
C CYS A 408 20.81 -0.66 19.45
N LYS A 409 20.17 -1.36 18.49
CA LYS A 409 19.00 -0.84 17.79
C LYS A 409 17.74 -1.02 18.65
N VAL A 410 17.08 0.08 18.98
CA VAL A 410 15.70 0.07 19.46
C VAL A 410 14.80 -0.21 18.25
N PRO A 411 14.00 -1.29 18.27
CA PRO A 411 13.17 -1.66 17.13
C PRO A 411 12.07 -0.61 16.89
N GLY A 412 11.85 -0.28 15.63
CA GLY A 412 10.73 0.55 15.19
C GLY A 412 9.54 -0.28 14.72
N LEU A 413 8.45 0.38 14.32
CA LEU A 413 7.28 -0.30 13.75
C LEU A 413 7.61 -1.15 12.53
N ILE A 414 8.59 -0.76 11.70
CA ILE A 414 8.95 -1.50 10.49
C ILE A 414 9.53 -2.89 10.82
N ASP A 415 10.13 -3.06 12.01
CA ASP A 415 10.77 -4.31 12.42
C ASP A 415 9.74 -5.44 12.67
N GLN A 416 8.44 -5.12 12.78
CA GLN A 416 7.38 -6.14 12.84
C GLN A 416 7.16 -6.84 11.49
N PHE A 417 7.43 -6.16 10.37
CA PHE A 417 7.23 -6.68 9.01
C PHE A 417 8.45 -7.50 8.58
N LYS A 418 8.58 -8.71 9.14
CA LYS A 418 9.69 -9.67 8.93
C LYS A 418 9.83 -10.24 7.50
N GLY A 419 9.11 -9.72 6.51
CA GLY A 419 9.22 -10.15 5.12
C GLY A 419 10.57 -9.72 4.57
N ASN A 420 11.55 -10.65 4.54
CA ASN A 420 12.95 -10.47 4.12
C ASN A 420 13.70 -9.31 4.78
N LYS A 421 14.84 -9.58 5.44
CA LYS A 421 15.74 -8.53 5.99
C LYS A 421 16.09 -7.45 4.96
N ALA A 422 16.10 -7.81 3.67
CA ALA A 422 16.30 -6.92 2.53
C ALA A 422 15.24 -5.81 2.42
N ASP A 423 13.97 -6.06 2.74
CA ASP A 423 12.91 -5.05 2.55
C ASP A 423 13.02 -3.94 3.60
N ARG A 424 13.42 -4.27 4.84
CA ARG A 424 13.66 -3.30 5.91
C ARG A 424 14.85 -2.38 5.61
N GLU A 425 15.97 -3.00 5.22
CA GLU A 425 17.18 -2.26 4.87
C GLU A 425 16.91 -1.40 3.64
N ALA A 426 16.20 -1.92 2.64
CA ALA A 426 15.76 -1.16 1.46
C ALA A 426 14.84 0.03 1.80
N VAL A 427 13.88 -0.13 2.73
CA VAL A 427 13.05 1.00 3.20
C VAL A 427 13.93 2.08 3.82
N THR A 428 14.80 1.71 4.74
CA THR A 428 15.64 2.65 5.49
C THR A 428 16.65 3.35 4.58
N GLU A 429 17.29 2.60 3.68
CA GLU A 429 18.20 3.12 2.66
C GLU A 429 17.49 4.10 1.71
N ARG A 430 16.27 3.77 1.26
CA ARG A 430 15.49 4.66 0.38
C ARG A 430 15.13 5.97 1.08
N VAL A 431 14.74 5.92 2.34
CA VAL A 431 14.44 7.13 3.14
C VAL A 431 15.72 7.96 3.32
N ALA A 432 16.86 7.33 3.61
CA ALA A 432 18.15 7.99 3.76
C ALA A 432 18.57 8.69 2.45
N ASN A 433 18.49 8.00 1.31
CA ASN A 433 18.78 8.56 -0.01
C ASN A 433 17.87 9.77 -0.33
N GLN A 434 16.57 9.67 0.00
CA GLN A 434 15.62 10.75 -0.23
C GLN A 434 15.88 11.97 0.67
N ALA A 435 16.31 11.75 1.92
CA ALA A 435 16.74 12.81 2.83
C ALA A 435 18.03 13.49 2.35
N GLU A 436 19.01 12.72 1.87
CA GLU A 436 20.25 13.25 1.28
C GLU A 436 19.94 14.15 0.06
N GLN A 437 19.08 13.70 -0.85
CA GLN A 437 18.67 14.48 -2.03
C GLN A 437 17.97 15.80 -1.68
N ARG A 438 17.29 15.87 -0.52
CA ARG A 438 16.67 17.11 -0.01
C ARG A 438 17.66 18.00 0.75
N GLY A 439 18.90 17.57 0.96
CA GLY A 439 19.93 18.28 1.73
C GLY A 439 19.80 18.12 3.24
N GLU A 440 18.98 17.17 3.71
CA GLU A 440 18.74 16.93 5.14
C GLU A 440 19.73 15.92 5.71
N TYR A 441 21.01 16.30 5.68
CA TYR A 441 22.11 15.40 5.99
C TYR A 441 22.07 14.81 7.41
N GLU A 442 21.57 15.55 8.42
CA GLU A 442 21.50 15.03 9.80
C GLU A 442 20.62 13.78 9.89
N ILE A 443 19.48 13.79 9.20
CA ILE A 443 18.55 12.66 9.16
C ILE A 443 19.17 11.52 8.35
N ALA A 444 19.72 11.83 7.17
CA ALA A 444 20.38 10.83 6.32
C ALA A 444 21.49 10.08 7.09
N ILE A 445 22.34 10.80 7.83
CA ILE A 445 23.40 10.23 8.67
C ILE A 445 22.84 9.25 9.70
N LYS A 446 21.80 9.63 10.45
CA LYS A 446 21.18 8.74 11.45
C LYS A 446 20.59 7.48 10.81
N LEU A 447 19.99 7.61 9.64
CA LEU A 447 19.39 6.49 8.92
C LEU A 447 20.42 5.55 8.30
N TYR A 448 21.50 6.07 7.71
CA TYR A 448 22.61 5.23 7.22
C TYR A 448 23.32 4.51 8.36
N ASP A 449 23.43 5.16 9.52
CA ASP A 449 23.99 4.55 10.72
C ASP A 449 23.10 3.40 11.21
N LEU A 450 21.78 3.54 11.15
CA LEU A 450 20.80 2.50 11.51
C LEU A 450 20.96 1.19 10.71
N ILE A 451 21.40 1.28 9.46
CA ILE A 451 21.65 0.12 8.57
C ILE A 451 23.13 -0.28 8.51
N GLY A 452 24.02 0.41 9.23
CA GLY A 452 25.45 0.11 9.25
C GLY A 452 26.19 0.43 7.94
N MET A 453 25.70 1.41 7.16
CA MET A 453 26.40 1.94 5.99
C MET A 453 27.47 2.96 6.43
N HIS A 454 28.58 2.44 6.97
CA HIS A 454 29.61 3.28 7.60
C HIS A 454 30.26 4.28 6.63
N GLU A 455 30.39 3.93 5.36
CA GLU A 455 31.00 4.82 4.35
C GLU A 455 30.19 6.10 4.14
N GLU A 456 28.88 5.98 3.93
CA GLU A 456 27.99 7.12 3.72
C GLU A 456 27.86 7.98 4.97
N VAL A 457 27.79 7.36 6.16
CA VAL A 457 27.81 8.07 7.45
C VAL A 457 29.06 8.95 7.53
N LEU A 458 30.25 8.38 7.34
CA LEU A 458 31.50 9.11 7.49
C LEU A 458 31.68 10.19 6.41
N ARG A 459 31.23 9.93 5.17
CA ARG A 459 31.28 10.89 4.05
C ARG A 459 30.37 12.10 4.30
N LEU A 460 29.11 11.86 4.66
CA LEU A 460 28.13 12.92 4.91
C LEU A 460 28.46 13.71 6.17
N MET A 461 28.90 13.03 7.24
CA MET A 461 29.39 13.69 8.44
C MET A 461 30.60 14.57 8.13
N SER A 462 31.59 14.07 7.39
CA SER A 462 32.75 14.87 7.00
C SER A 462 32.35 16.12 6.22
N THR A 463 31.40 15.99 5.30
CA THR A 463 30.85 17.12 4.51
C THR A 463 30.19 18.18 5.40
N LEU A 464 29.37 17.77 6.38
CA LEU A 464 28.74 18.69 7.33
C LEU A 464 29.76 19.32 8.28
N MET A 465 30.71 18.53 8.76
CA MET A 465 31.75 18.94 9.68
C MET A 465 32.57 20.07 9.06
N VAL A 466 33.02 19.94 7.81
CA VAL A 466 33.81 20.97 7.12
C VAL A 466 33.16 22.36 7.13
N GLN A 467 31.84 22.42 7.02
CA GLN A 467 31.11 23.70 6.99
C GLN A 467 31.01 24.37 8.38
N LEU A 468 31.16 23.60 9.45
CA LEU A 468 30.90 24.01 10.82
C LEU A 468 32.16 24.06 11.71
N VAL A 469 33.24 23.36 11.35
CA VAL A 469 34.46 23.20 12.17
C VAL A 469 35.06 24.54 12.64
N ALA A 470 35.05 25.58 11.81
CA ALA A 470 35.62 26.88 12.16
C ALA A 470 34.65 27.84 12.87
N ARG A 471 33.34 27.51 12.93
CA ARG A 471 32.32 28.39 13.54
C ARG A 471 32.29 28.23 15.05
N VAL A 472 32.62 29.27 15.80
CA VAL A 472 32.52 29.25 17.27
C VAL A 472 31.11 29.65 17.68
N ASP A 473 30.16 28.71 17.55
CA ASP A 473 28.79 28.89 18.03
C ASP A 473 28.67 28.27 19.42
N ASN A 474 28.56 29.11 20.46
CA ASN A 474 28.43 28.69 21.87
C ASN A 474 26.97 28.34 22.28
N GLU A 475 26.07 28.16 21.30
CA GLU A 475 24.68 27.79 21.61
C GLU A 475 24.55 26.27 21.82
N PRO A 476 23.99 25.81 22.96
CA PRO A 476 23.94 24.40 23.35
C PRO A 476 23.00 23.55 22.47
N SER A 477 22.17 24.16 21.61
CA SER A 477 21.32 23.48 20.63
C SER A 477 21.75 23.71 19.18
N SER A 478 22.92 24.32 18.96
CA SER A 478 23.43 24.58 17.62
C SER A 478 23.66 23.28 16.85
N LEU A 479 23.58 23.37 15.52
CA LEU A 479 23.88 22.24 14.63
C LEU A 479 25.30 21.69 14.89
N ARG A 480 26.25 22.56 15.24
CA ARG A 480 27.63 22.22 15.62
C ARG A 480 27.66 21.32 16.87
N SER A 481 26.94 21.69 17.94
CA SER A 481 26.93 20.93 19.19
C SER A 481 26.35 19.54 19.00
N ARG A 482 25.19 19.43 18.33
CA ARG A 482 24.53 18.15 18.02
C ARG A 482 25.40 17.24 17.14
N LEU A 483 26.08 17.81 16.14
CA LEU A 483 26.99 17.06 15.27
C LEU A 483 28.24 16.59 16.01
N SER A 484 28.80 17.42 16.91
CA SER A 484 29.96 17.06 17.73
C SER A 484 29.63 15.92 18.70
N GLU A 485 28.50 15.99 19.39
CA GLU A 485 28.02 14.93 20.27
C GLU A 485 27.79 13.61 19.50
N TYR A 486 27.11 13.69 18.35
CA TYR A 486 26.89 12.51 17.50
C TYR A 486 28.20 11.94 16.96
N ALA A 487 29.17 12.78 16.58
CA ALA A 487 30.49 12.32 16.12
C ALA A 487 31.30 11.61 17.20
N GLN A 488 31.16 12.02 18.47
CA GLN A 488 31.74 11.31 19.60
C GLN A 488 31.06 9.93 19.80
N GLN A 489 29.73 9.87 19.70
CA GLN A 489 28.98 8.61 19.80
C GLN A 489 29.33 7.63 18.66
N VAL A 490 29.40 8.11 17.41
CA VAL A 490 29.83 7.32 16.25
C VAL A 490 31.28 6.84 16.43
N SER A 491 32.18 7.70 16.90
CA SER A 491 33.58 7.34 17.17
C SER A 491 33.72 6.26 18.23
N ALA A 492 32.95 6.37 19.31
CA ALA A 492 32.95 5.38 20.40
C ALA A 492 32.45 4.02 19.91
N ARG A 493 31.36 4.00 19.13
CA ARG A 493 30.76 2.77 18.59
C ARG A 493 31.63 2.10 17.52
N TYR A 494 32.31 2.89 16.69
CA TYR A 494 33.19 2.36 15.66
C TYR A 494 34.58 1.96 16.17
N SER A 495 34.92 2.31 17.42
CA SER A 495 36.16 1.89 18.07
C SER A 495 36.12 0.37 18.36
N GLY A 496 36.94 -0.39 17.64
CA GLY A 496 37.06 -1.85 17.81
C GLY A 496 36.18 -2.69 16.86
N VAL A 497 35.37 -2.07 16.00
CA VAL A 497 34.57 -2.75 14.97
C VAL A 497 35.29 -2.71 13.61
N LYS A 498 35.17 -3.76 12.79
CA LYS A 498 35.66 -3.72 11.40
C LYS A 498 34.82 -2.73 10.59
N LEU A 499 35.37 -1.55 10.33
CA LEU A 499 34.76 -0.50 9.51
C LEU A 499 34.58 -0.97 8.06
N LYS A 500 33.34 -0.97 7.55
CA LYS A 500 33.01 -1.12 6.13
C LYS A 500 33.11 0.24 5.42
N ALA A 501 34.28 0.88 5.49
CA ALA A 501 34.51 2.18 4.88
C ALA A 501 35.94 2.28 4.36
N SER A 502 36.16 3.13 3.36
CA SER A 502 37.51 3.41 2.86
C SER A 502 38.39 3.99 3.98
N ALA A 503 39.66 3.58 4.01
CA ALA A 503 40.63 4.09 4.99
C ALA A 503 40.80 5.63 4.88
N LYS A 504 40.60 6.19 3.68
CA LYS A 504 40.67 7.63 3.43
C LYS A 504 39.48 8.36 4.07
N THR A 505 38.25 7.86 3.88
CA THR A 505 37.04 8.47 4.46
C THR A 505 37.09 8.43 5.99
N ALA A 506 37.53 7.31 6.57
CA ALA A 506 37.69 7.18 8.01
C ALA A 506 38.76 8.14 8.56
N ALA A 507 39.92 8.24 7.90
CA ALA A 507 40.98 9.17 8.29
C ALA A 507 40.52 10.64 8.25
N THR A 508 39.78 11.02 7.20
CA THR A 508 39.17 12.36 7.08
C THR A 508 38.24 12.65 8.24
N PHE A 509 37.33 11.74 8.57
CA PHE A 509 36.39 11.93 9.68
C PHE A 509 37.09 12.09 11.04
N PHE A 510 38.03 11.20 11.37
CA PHE A 510 38.76 11.29 12.64
C PHE A 510 39.60 12.57 12.75
N CYS A 511 40.21 12.99 11.65
CA CYS A 511 40.92 14.26 11.55
C CYS A 511 39.98 15.45 11.82
N LEU A 512 38.81 15.48 11.18
CA LEU A 512 37.81 16.54 11.37
C LEU A 512 37.27 16.56 12.81
N ARG A 513 37.05 15.40 13.43
CA ARG A 513 36.64 15.30 14.84
C ARG A 513 37.69 15.88 15.77
N ASP A 514 38.97 15.54 15.56
CA ASP A 514 40.05 16.08 16.37
C ASP A 514 40.18 17.61 16.19
N LEU A 515 39.87 18.12 14.99
CA LEU A 515 39.75 19.55 14.74
C LEU A 515 38.56 20.20 15.47
N PHE A 516 37.40 19.53 15.60
CA PHE A 516 36.32 20.03 16.46
C PHE A 516 36.78 20.22 17.90
N ILE A 517 37.45 19.20 18.46
CA ILE A 517 38.01 19.27 19.83
C ILE A 517 38.99 20.43 19.95
N PHE A 518 39.85 20.65 18.94
CA PHE A 518 40.78 21.78 18.90
C PHE A 518 40.07 23.14 18.92
N PHE A 519 39.06 23.34 18.06
CA PHE A 519 38.33 24.61 18.00
C PHE A 519 37.46 24.84 19.24
N ASP A 520 36.92 23.79 19.87
CA ASP A 520 36.20 23.89 21.14
C ASP A 520 37.16 24.29 22.27
N GLN A 521 38.34 23.67 22.35
CA GLN A 521 39.39 24.06 23.31
C GLN A 521 39.89 25.49 23.08
N TYR A 522 39.98 25.93 21.82
CA TYR A 522 40.32 27.29 21.44
C TYR A 522 39.26 28.29 21.92
N ALA A 523 37.98 27.99 21.71
CA ALA A 523 36.86 28.80 22.16
C ALA A 523 36.80 28.92 23.69
N GLU A 524 37.07 27.82 24.41
CA GLU A 524 37.15 27.77 25.88
C GLU A 524 38.42 28.41 26.46
N LYS A 525 39.31 28.97 25.63
CA LYS A 525 40.61 29.58 26.01
C LYS A 525 41.59 28.60 26.66
N LYS A 526 41.42 27.29 26.47
CA LYS A 526 42.32 26.22 26.94
C LYS A 526 43.49 26.02 25.97
N TYR A 527 44.33 27.05 25.86
CA TYR A 527 45.36 27.16 24.82
C TYR A 527 46.43 26.07 24.83
N GLN A 528 46.82 25.55 26.00
CA GLN A 528 47.83 24.48 26.09
C GLN A 528 47.32 23.17 25.51
N LEU A 529 46.09 22.77 25.88
CA LEU A 529 45.45 21.55 25.38
C LEU A 529 45.18 21.64 23.86
N ALA A 530 44.82 22.83 23.36
CA ALA A 530 44.63 23.07 21.94
C ALA A 530 45.93 22.87 21.14
N LEU A 531 47.05 23.37 21.65
CA LEU A 531 48.37 23.17 21.01
C LEU A 531 48.82 21.70 21.05
N ASP A 532 48.51 20.97 22.11
CA ASP A 532 48.80 19.53 22.18
C ASP A 532 47.95 18.73 21.17
N THR A 533 46.67 19.10 21.03
CA THR A 533 45.75 18.47 20.08
C THR A 533 46.17 18.71 18.63
N ILE A 534 46.60 19.93 18.29
CA ILE A 534 47.08 20.24 16.93
C ILE A 534 48.45 19.61 16.62
N GLN A 535 49.31 19.47 17.63
CA GLN A 535 50.57 18.75 17.47
C GLN A 535 50.34 17.25 17.19
N ARG A 536 49.31 16.65 17.81
CA ARG A 536 48.92 15.25 17.58
C ARG A 536 48.28 15.02 16.20
N SER A 537 47.52 16.00 15.70
CA SER A 537 46.86 15.87 14.39
C SER A 537 47.84 15.93 13.22
N ARG A 538 49.07 16.44 13.43
CA ARG A 538 50.15 16.56 12.41
C ARG A 538 49.73 17.35 11.16
N LEU A 539 48.73 18.23 11.28
CA LEU A 539 48.22 19.04 10.17
C LEU A 539 49.02 20.31 9.92
N VAL A 540 49.74 20.78 10.94
CA VAL A 540 50.40 22.09 10.94
C VAL A 540 51.77 21.96 11.62
N PRO A 541 52.85 22.50 11.03
CA PRO A 541 54.19 22.41 11.59
C PRO A 541 54.36 23.38 12.75
N LEU A 542 54.88 22.87 13.87
CA LEU A 542 55.26 23.69 15.02
C LEU A 542 56.78 23.88 15.11
N LYS A 543 57.53 23.33 14.16
CA LYS A 543 59.00 23.47 14.02
C LYS A 543 59.37 23.61 12.55
N MET A 544 60.52 24.23 12.29
CA MET A 544 61.04 24.41 10.93
C MET A 544 61.35 23.09 10.22
N ASP A 545 61.84 22.10 10.96
CA ASP A 545 62.22 20.78 10.42
C ASP A 545 61.00 19.93 10.01
N GLU A 546 59.79 20.31 10.43
CA GLU A 546 58.55 19.58 10.15
C GLU A 546 57.84 20.06 8.87
N ILE A 547 58.33 21.13 8.23
CA ILE A 547 57.69 21.77 7.07
C ILE A 547 57.68 20.84 5.84
N GLU A 548 58.84 20.30 5.44
CA GLU A 548 58.96 19.41 4.27
C GLU A 548 58.17 18.08 4.38
N PRO A 549 58.18 17.36 5.52
CA PRO A 549 57.36 16.15 5.65
C PRO A 549 55.86 16.45 5.68
N MET A 550 55.44 17.60 6.24
CA MET A 550 54.03 18.00 6.25
C MET A 550 53.54 18.52 4.89
N GLU A 551 54.43 19.09 4.06
CA GLU A 551 54.11 19.42 2.67
C GLU A 551 53.84 18.17 1.83
N LYS A 552 54.62 17.10 2.02
CA LYS A 552 54.36 15.79 1.37
C LYS A 552 53.04 15.16 1.86
N LEU A 553 52.74 15.29 3.15
CA LEU A 553 51.47 14.82 3.72
C LEU A 553 50.29 15.61 3.16
N PHE A 554 50.45 16.92 2.93
CA PHE A 554 49.42 17.80 2.37
C PHE A 554 48.87 17.32 1.02
N HIS A 555 49.73 16.80 0.14
CA HIS A 555 49.32 16.26 -1.16
C HIS A 555 48.41 15.01 -1.07
N GLY A 556 48.46 14.29 0.06
CA GLY A 556 47.63 13.12 0.32
C GLY A 556 46.34 13.41 1.11
N LEU A 557 46.16 14.64 1.58
CA LEU A 557 44.98 15.02 2.36
C LEU A 557 43.72 15.05 1.48
N ALA A 558 42.58 14.79 2.10
CA ALA A 558 41.29 14.93 1.44
C ALA A 558 40.93 16.42 1.29
N GLU A 559 40.21 16.76 0.22
CA GLU A 559 39.85 18.15 -0.12
C GLU A 559 39.07 18.83 1.02
N GLU A 560 38.25 18.05 1.73
CA GLU A 560 37.52 18.42 2.93
C GLU A 560 38.43 19.01 4.01
N VAL A 561 39.55 18.34 4.31
CA VAL A 561 40.51 18.79 5.32
C VAL A 561 41.27 20.02 4.82
N VAL A 562 41.65 20.02 3.54
CA VAL A 562 42.40 21.13 2.91
C VAL A 562 41.66 22.45 3.03
N ARG A 563 40.33 22.45 2.90
CA ARG A 563 39.49 23.65 3.02
C ARG A 563 39.52 24.30 4.41
N ILE A 564 39.85 23.56 5.46
CA ILE A 564 39.81 24.02 6.87
C ILE A 564 41.19 24.47 7.36
N ILE A 565 42.27 24.06 6.67
CA ILE A 565 43.65 24.43 7.02
C ILE A 565 43.84 25.95 7.20
N PRO A 566 43.25 26.85 6.38
CA PRO A 566 43.31 28.28 6.61
C PRO A 566 42.84 28.72 8.00
N ASP A 567 41.70 28.20 8.44
CA ASP A 567 41.11 28.55 9.75
C ASP A 567 41.94 27.97 10.90
N VAL A 568 42.49 26.77 10.72
CA VAL A 568 43.38 26.12 11.69
C VAL A 568 44.67 26.92 11.86
N LEU A 569 45.27 27.39 10.77
CA LEU A 569 46.47 28.23 10.81
C LEU A 569 46.20 29.54 11.54
N LEU A 570 45.08 30.20 11.23
CA LEU A 570 44.67 31.44 11.91
C LEU A 570 44.40 31.21 13.40
N ALA A 571 43.69 30.15 13.77
CA ALA A 571 43.42 29.82 15.17
C ALA A 571 44.71 29.50 15.92
N THR A 572 45.60 28.69 15.34
CA THR A 572 46.91 28.37 15.94
C THR A 572 47.78 29.62 16.11
N MET A 573 47.81 30.49 15.10
CA MET A 573 48.53 31.76 15.16
C MET A 573 47.97 32.70 16.23
N ASN A 574 46.64 32.79 16.37
CA ASN A 574 45.97 33.55 17.43
C ASN A 574 46.30 33.01 18.82
N ILE A 575 46.39 31.69 18.99
CA ILE A 575 46.81 31.06 20.25
C ILE A 575 48.24 31.51 20.61
N LEU A 576 49.17 31.39 19.67
CA LEU A 576 50.57 31.78 19.86
C LEU A 576 50.68 33.28 20.18
N TYR A 577 49.94 34.13 19.47
CA TYR A 577 49.87 35.57 19.71
C TYR A 577 49.31 35.90 21.11
N THR A 578 48.25 35.21 21.53
CA THR A 578 47.63 35.42 22.85
C THR A 578 48.56 34.96 23.99
N GLN A 579 49.27 33.85 23.81
CA GLN A 579 50.29 33.41 24.78
C GLN A 579 51.47 34.40 24.84
N TYR A 580 51.92 34.90 23.69
CA TYR A 580 53.00 35.88 23.62
C TYR A 580 52.63 37.21 24.29
N THR A 581 51.42 37.73 24.04
CA THR A 581 50.94 38.96 24.68
C THR A 581 50.72 38.81 26.19
N LYS A 582 50.24 37.66 26.68
CA LYS A 582 50.17 37.36 28.12
C LYS A 582 51.55 37.34 28.78
N LEU A 583 52.52 36.64 28.17
CA LEU A 583 53.90 36.57 28.68
C LEU A 583 54.61 37.93 28.65
N LYS A 584 54.27 38.79 27.68
CA LYS A 584 54.77 40.18 27.58
C LYS A 584 54.06 41.15 28.52
N GLY A 585 52.80 40.89 28.87
CA GLY A 585 51.97 41.69 29.78
C GLY A 585 52.23 41.43 31.27
N GLU A 586 52.72 40.25 31.64
CA GLU A 586 53.18 39.89 32.99
C GLU A 586 54.54 40.53 33.36
N ASN A 587 54.62 41.86 33.24
CA ASN A 587 55.74 42.66 33.72
C ASN A 587 55.62 42.88 35.24
N GLN A 588 55.88 41.83 36.02
CA GLN A 588 56.38 41.99 37.38
C GLN A 588 57.90 41.78 37.40
N PRO A 589 58.67 42.61 38.14
CA PRO A 589 60.12 42.46 38.24
C PRO A 589 60.43 41.15 38.98
N MET A 590 60.91 40.14 38.25
CA MET A 590 61.29 38.84 38.80
C MET A 590 62.75 38.52 38.42
N ASN A 591 63.43 37.81 39.32
CA ASN A 591 64.87 37.48 39.32
C ASN A 591 65.43 36.99 37.96
N GLY A 592 66.71 37.28 37.72
CA GLY A 592 67.40 37.10 36.42
C GLY A 592 67.31 35.71 35.76
N GLU A 593 67.23 34.61 36.51
CA GLU A 593 67.10 33.25 35.95
C GLU A 593 65.71 32.99 35.33
N LEU A 594 64.66 33.65 35.85
CA LEU A 594 63.30 33.60 35.28
C LEU A 594 63.17 34.50 34.04
N GLN A 595 64.08 35.45 33.87
CA GLN A 595 64.11 36.36 32.73
C GLN A 595 64.65 35.66 31.46
N ASP A 596 65.67 34.81 31.60
CA ASP A 596 66.23 34.05 30.48
C ASP A 596 65.31 32.91 30.03
N THR A 597 64.61 32.26 30.95
CA THR A 597 63.55 31.29 30.62
C THR A 597 62.34 31.95 29.94
N LYS A 598 61.92 33.14 30.38
CA LYS A 598 60.89 33.94 29.68
C LYS A 598 61.34 34.35 28.27
N LYS A 599 62.58 34.79 28.09
CA LYS A 599 63.14 35.13 26.75
C LYS A 599 63.20 33.91 25.83
N GLY A 600 63.60 32.75 26.35
CA GLY A 600 63.62 31.48 25.61
C GLY A 600 62.22 31.01 25.19
N GLN A 601 61.21 31.21 26.05
CA GLN A 601 59.82 30.90 25.71
C GLN A 601 59.25 31.87 24.66
N LEU A 602 59.60 33.15 24.72
CA LEU A 602 59.19 34.14 23.71
C LEU A 602 59.86 33.88 22.35
N SER A 603 61.15 33.49 22.32
CA SER A 603 61.82 33.09 21.07
C SER A 603 61.24 31.80 20.50
N PHE A 604 60.86 30.84 21.35
CA PHE A 604 60.23 29.60 20.93
C PHE A 604 58.83 29.81 20.33
N LEU A 605 58.04 30.75 20.87
CA LEU A 605 56.74 31.12 20.29
C LEU A 605 56.89 31.86 18.95
N ARG A 606 57.94 32.68 18.79
CA ARG A 606 58.27 33.36 17.53
C ARG A 606 58.72 32.37 16.45
N GLU A 607 59.57 31.41 16.80
CA GLU A 607 60.02 30.37 15.88
C GLU A 607 58.85 29.51 15.38
N ARG A 608 57.92 29.19 16.28
CA ARG A 608 56.64 28.53 15.94
C ARG A 608 55.78 29.36 14.99
N ALA A 609 55.59 30.64 15.29
CA ALA A 609 54.87 31.56 14.42
C ALA A 609 55.51 31.67 13.02
N HIS A 610 56.83 31.76 12.95
CA HIS A 610 57.58 31.81 11.69
C HIS A 610 57.47 30.50 10.88
N ALA A 611 57.39 29.35 11.56
CA ALA A 611 57.18 28.06 10.90
C ALA A 611 55.79 27.96 10.26
N LEU A 612 54.76 28.50 10.92
CA LEU A 612 53.39 28.57 10.39
C LEU A 612 53.29 29.45 9.14
N THR A 613 53.92 30.63 9.14
CA THR A 613 53.87 31.55 8.00
C THR A 613 54.67 31.02 6.81
N THR A 614 55.83 30.42 7.07
CA THR A 614 56.64 29.74 6.04
C THR A 614 55.89 28.56 5.43
N TYR A 615 55.18 27.76 6.24
CA TYR A 615 54.34 26.67 5.76
C TYR A 615 53.16 27.19 4.92
N ALA A 616 52.44 28.21 5.39
CA ALA A 616 51.34 28.82 4.64
C ALA A 616 51.76 29.38 3.26
N GLY A 617 53.03 29.80 3.12
CA GLY A 617 53.61 30.26 1.86
C GLY A 617 54.06 29.14 0.91
N LYS A 618 54.36 27.94 1.42
CA LYS A 618 54.86 26.80 0.62
C LYS A 618 53.75 25.84 0.15
N ILE A 619 52.59 25.85 0.81
CA ILE A 619 51.48 24.96 0.47
C ILE A 619 50.91 25.28 -0.94
N PRO A 620 50.67 24.27 -1.80
CA PRO A 620 50.07 24.45 -3.13
C PRO A 620 48.53 24.61 -3.05
N TYR A 621 48.05 25.50 -2.18
CA TYR A 621 46.62 25.79 -2.00
C TYR A 621 46.39 27.30 -1.95
N ARG A 622 45.42 27.76 -2.75
CA ARG A 622 45.08 29.18 -2.80
C ARG A 622 44.23 29.53 -1.59
N MET A 623 44.88 29.97 -0.52
CA MET A 623 44.24 30.38 0.73
C MET A 623 43.15 31.45 0.49
N PRO A 624 41.95 31.34 1.09
CA PRO A 624 40.90 32.35 0.95
C PRO A 624 41.26 33.70 1.60
N GLY A 625 41.01 34.81 0.89
CA GLY A 625 41.06 36.18 1.43
C GLY A 625 42.42 36.66 1.96
N ASP A 626 42.37 37.49 3.01
CA ASP A 626 43.52 38.11 3.71
C ASP A 626 44.26 37.14 4.66
N THR A 627 44.03 35.82 4.57
CA THR A 627 44.57 34.85 5.53
C THR A 627 46.09 34.95 5.67
N ASN A 628 46.81 34.97 4.54
CA ASN A 628 48.27 35.13 4.54
C ASN A 628 48.70 36.51 5.08
N ALA A 629 47.95 37.57 4.77
CA ALA A 629 48.24 38.92 5.27
C ALA A 629 48.04 39.02 6.80
N ARG A 630 47.00 38.38 7.35
CA ARG A 630 46.73 38.32 8.79
C ARG A 630 47.77 37.49 9.55
N LEU A 631 48.18 36.36 8.98
CA LEU A 631 49.26 35.54 9.55
C LEU A 631 50.57 36.34 9.64
N VAL A 632 50.96 37.01 8.55
CA VAL A 632 52.15 37.88 8.53
C VAL A 632 52.02 39.07 9.47
N GLN A 633 50.84 39.71 9.55
CA GLN A 633 50.60 40.82 10.47
C GLN A 633 50.77 40.39 11.94
N MET A 634 50.23 39.22 12.32
CA MET A 634 50.37 38.68 13.67
C MET A 634 51.82 38.29 13.98
N GLU A 635 52.56 37.79 12.99
CA GLU A 635 54.00 37.48 13.12
C GLU A 635 54.81 38.76 13.37
N ILE A 636 54.55 39.82 12.59
CA ILE A 636 55.22 41.12 12.77
C ILE A 636 54.92 41.70 14.15
N LEU A 637 53.70 41.56 14.66
CA LEU A 637 53.34 42.00 16.01
C LEU A 637 53.99 41.17 17.13
N MET A 638 54.53 39.98 16.81
CA MET A 638 55.29 39.13 17.73
C MET A 638 56.80 39.39 17.70
N ASN A 639 57.34 40.06 16.67
CA ASN A 639 58.72 40.53 16.63
C ASN A 639 58.95 41.73 17.54
#